data_AF-A0ABC8K8W6-F1
#
_entry.id   AF-A0ABC8K8W6-F1
#
_cell.length_a   1.000
_cell.length_b   1.000
_cell.length_c   1.000
_cell.angle_alpha   90.00
_cell.angle_beta   90.00
_cell.angle_gamma   90.00
#
_symmetry.space_group_name_H-M   'P 1'
#
loop_
_entity.id
_entity.type
_entity.pdbx_description
1 polymer ?
#
loop_
_entity_poly.entity_id
_entity_poly.type
_entity_poly.pdbx_seq_one_letter_code
_entity_poly.pdbx_strand_id
1 'polypeptide(L)'
;MTHEIPPPTEDQLADVSSSSTVLCRPDNEAELTDQKVHSHGWVRTETTEQGKETFSIHHVVNDAMVEASESHLSVTIDDRCLKIPLQGKGTKYKINLTLEKVTDDEEIPTVQRSRFSSHVPIKSILSRPDGGAGLAGQKVRIFGWVRTGRLQGKGSFAFLEVNDGSCAAYLQVMVDASLSEDLSKLIAKGTCVVVDGCLKLPPQGTKQKIELRVGEVVDVGRVDQVTYPFPKNKPSLEHLRKYPHLRARTNSIASVARIRNALAFATHSFFQSQSFLYVQTPIITTSDCEGAGEMFQVTTLISAAEKLERDLVQNPPPTEADVEAARVVVKERGEAVAQLKACKASEEEIASSLDELTNAKLSLARSEERSRLKPGLPRKDGEVDYSQDFFGRQAFLSVSGQLQLESYACALGSVYTFGPTFRAENSHTSRHLAEFWMVEPELALADLEEDMDCAEAYVRYMCTWLLDNCYDDLEVMANNVDDGCIERLKLVASTPFVRITYTDAIELLKEAMAQRHKFENQVKWGIDLASEHERYLTEVVFQKPVIVYNYPKGIKAFYMRVNDDGKTVAAMDVLVPKVGELIGGSQREERYDVLMNRLEEIGLPVEPYEWYLDLRRHGTVKHSGFGLGFERMVLFATGMDNIRDVIPFPRYPGRADL
;
A
#
# COMPACT_ATOMS: atom_id res chain seq x y z
N MET A 1 20.69 -21.36 -45.33
CA MET A 1 20.11 -20.53 -46.39
C MET A 1 19.54 -19.30 -45.71
N THR A 2 20.28 -18.21 -45.86
CA THR A 2 20.00 -16.86 -45.38
C THR A 2 18.88 -16.23 -46.21
N HIS A 3 17.95 -15.53 -45.55
CA HIS A 3 17.19 -14.46 -46.18
C HIS A 3 17.15 -13.27 -45.23
N GLU A 4 18.00 -12.29 -45.55
CA GLU A 4 18.01 -10.93 -45.00
C GLU A 4 16.79 -10.16 -45.54
N ILE A 5 16.18 -9.34 -44.69
CA ILE A 5 15.19 -8.34 -45.07
C ILE A 5 15.89 -6.96 -44.94
N PRO A 6 15.92 -6.12 -46.00
CA PRO A 6 16.61 -4.83 -45.94
C PRO A 6 15.76 -3.78 -45.20
N PRO A 7 16.38 -2.72 -44.65
CA PRO A 7 15.63 -1.62 -44.04
C PRO A 7 15.00 -0.72 -45.12
N PRO A 8 13.82 -0.12 -44.87
CA PRO A 8 13.25 0.86 -45.80
C PRO A 8 14.01 2.18 -45.73
N THR A 9 14.29 2.73 -46.91
CA THR A 9 14.86 4.05 -47.16
C THR A 9 13.87 5.18 -46.86
N GLU A 10 14.39 6.31 -46.36
CA GLU A 10 13.71 7.61 -46.35
C GLU A 10 13.33 8.04 -47.77
N ASP A 11 12.03 8.12 -48.03
CA ASP A 11 11.34 9.25 -48.66
C ASP A 11 9.94 8.79 -49.05
N GLN A 12 8.91 9.43 -48.48
CA GLN A 12 7.73 9.92 -49.19
C GLN A 12 6.68 10.43 -48.20
N LEU A 13 6.55 11.75 -48.16
CA LEU A 13 5.30 12.45 -47.87
C LEU A 13 4.20 11.84 -48.73
N ALA A 14 3.28 11.10 -48.11
CA ALA A 14 2.03 10.69 -48.73
C ALA A 14 0.89 11.08 -47.80
N ASP A 15 0.09 12.00 -48.30
CA ASP A 15 -1.22 12.40 -47.79
C ASP A 15 -2.12 11.15 -47.74
N VAL A 16 -2.60 10.77 -46.56
CA VAL A 16 -3.52 9.62 -46.40
C VAL A 16 -4.78 10.09 -45.71
N SER A 17 -5.81 10.41 -46.50
CA SER A 17 -7.19 10.45 -46.02
C SER A 17 -7.66 9.02 -45.73
N SER A 18 -7.77 8.63 -44.47
CA SER A 18 -8.35 7.34 -44.08
C SER A 18 -9.87 7.46 -43.95
N SER A 19 -10.62 6.62 -44.67
CA SER A 19 -12.08 6.50 -44.52
C SER A 19 -12.44 5.17 -43.86
N SER A 20 -13.08 5.20 -42.70
CA SER A 20 -13.61 3.99 -42.04
C SER A 20 -15.06 3.74 -42.48
N THR A 21 -15.41 2.48 -42.80
CA THR A 21 -16.79 2.11 -43.18
C THR A 21 -17.42 1.27 -42.06
N VAL A 22 -18.49 1.76 -41.44
CA VAL A 22 -19.29 1.00 -40.47
C VAL A 22 -20.40 0.23 -41.21
N LEU A 23 -20.43 -1.09 -41.06
CA LEU A 23 -21.48 -1.96 -41.61
C LEU A 23 -22.37 -2.48 -40.48
N CYS A 24 -23.55 -1.89 -40.30
CA CYS A 24 -24.56 -2.45 -39.39
C CYS A 24 -25.30 -3.62 -40.04
N ARG A 25 -25.31 -4.79 -39.40
CA ARG A 25 -26.17 -5.94 -39.73
C ARG A 25 -27.31 -6.08 -38.70
N PRO A 26 -28.40 -6.80 -39.01
CA PRO A 26 -29.65 -6.73 -38.27
C PRO A 26 -29.68 -7.39 -36.88
N ASP A 27 -28.56 -7.80 -36.30
CA ASP A 27 -28.50 -8.42 -34.98
C ASP A 27 -27.27 -7.89 -34.21
N ASN A 28 -27.53 -6.95 -33.29
CA ASN A 28 -26.76 -6.47 -32.13
C ASN A 28 -25.21 -6.43 -32.06
N GLU A 29 -24.44 -6.71 -33.10
CA GLU A 29 -22.99 -6.53 -33.08
C GLU A 29 -22.50 -5.90 -34.40
N ALA A 30 -21.72 -4.83 -34.30
CA ALA A 30 -20.99 -4.23 -35.41
C ALA A 30 -19.49 -4.27 -35.08
N GLU A 31 -18.72 -4.99 -35.89
CA GLU A 31 -17.25 -5.04 -35.81
C GLU A 31 -16.64 -3.84 -36.54
N LEU A 32 -15.72 -3.14 -35.87
CA LEU A 32 -14.82 -2.15 -36.46
C LEU A 32 -13.46 -2.83 -36.67
N THR A 33 -13.10 -3.09 -37.93
CA THR A 33 -11.76 -3.60 -38.26
C THR A 33 -10.93 -2.51 -38.92
N ASP A 34 -9.87 -2.04 -38.25
CA ASP A 34 -8.73 -1.42 -38.93
C ASP A 34 -7.39 -1.78 -38.27
N GLN A 35 -6.37 -2.01 -39.08
CA GLN A 35 -5.16 -2.78 -38.77
C GLN A 35 -4.05 -2.00 -38.04
N LYS A 36 -4.30 -0.75 -37.58
CA LYS A 36 -3.25 0.08 -36.95
C LYS A 36 -3.66 0.93 -35.75
N VAL A 37 -4.88 0.82 -35.23
CA VAL A 37 -5.27 1.53 -33.99
C VAL A 37 -6.01 0.57 -33.06
N HIS A 38 -5.37 0.21 -31.93
CA HIS A 38 -6.04 -0.52 -30.85
C HIS A 38 -7.03 0.40 -30.12
N SER A 39 -8.26 0.54 -30.61
CA SER A 39 -9.35 1.16 -29.85
C SER A 39 -10.62 0.32 -29.97
N HIS A 40 -11.14 -0.14 -28.83
CA HIS A 40 -12.41 -0.87 -28.73
C HIS A 40 -13.55 0.14 -28.45
N GLY A 41 -14.54 0.22 -29.33
CA GLY A 41 -15.79 0.95 -29.11
C GLY A 41 -16.99 0.00 -29.11
N TRP A 42 -18.07 0.36 -28.42
CA TRP A 42 -19.30 -0.44 -28.36
C TRP A 42 -20.51 0.46 -28.68
N VAL A 43 -21.51 -0.08 -29.38
CA VAL A 43 -22.73 0.63 -29.78
C VAL A 43 -23.90 0.19 -28.90
N ARG A 44 -24.69 1.13 -28.38
CA ARG A 44 -25.90 0.84 -27.59
C ARG A 44 -27.13 1.50 -28.22
N THR A 45 -28.18 0.72 -28.42
CA THR A 45 -29.50 1.21 -28.83
C THR A 45 -30.32 1.58 -27.59
N GLU A 46 -30.88 2.78 -27.55
CA GLU A 46 -31.75 3.24 -26.46
C GLU A 46 -33.07 3.77 -27.04
N THR A 47 -34.18 3.38 -26.41
CA THR A 47 -35.53 3.84 -26.78
C THR A 47 -35.93 4.97 -25.83
N THR A 48 -36.22 6.15 -26.36
CA THR A 48 -36.66 7.28 -25.54
C THR A 48 -38.19 7.29 -25.36
N GLU A 49 -38.68 7.93 -24.28
CA GLU A 49 -40.09 7.96 -23.85
C GLU A 49 -41.10 8.46 -24.91
N GLN A 50 -40.64 9.00 -26.04
CA GLN A 50 -41.46 9.48 -27.15
C GLN A 50 -41.54 8.52 -28.35
N GLY A 51 -41.08 7.27 -28.22
CA GLY A 51 -41.23 6.24 -29.26
C GLY A 51 -40.34 6.42 -30.49
N LYS A 52 -39.32 7.28 -30.41
CA LYS A 52 -38.24 7.37 -31.40
C LYS A 52 -37.03 6.54 -30.93
N GLU A 53 -36.64 5.55 -31.72
CA GLU A 53 -35.42 4.78 -31.49
C GLU A 53 -34.20 5.61 -31.90
N THR A 54 -33.20 5.67 -31.02
CA THR A 54 -31.92 6.35 -31.23
C THR A 54 -30.79 5.38 -30.95
N PHE A 55 -29.67 5.50 -31.67
CA PHE A 55 -28.45 4.78 -31.33
C PHE A 55 -27.36 5.75 -30.88
N SER A 56 -26.58 5.31 -29.89
CA SER A 56 -25.46 6.04 -29.31
C SER A 56 -24.17 5.26 -29.61
N ILE A 57 -23.20 5.93 -30.24
CA ILE A 57 -21.86 5.38 -30.43
C ILE A 57 -20.99 5.90 -29.29
N HIS A 58 -20.51 4.99 -28.44
CA HIS A 58 -19.57 5.32 -27.37
C HIS A 58 -18.14 5.09 -27.88
N HIS A 59 -17.44 6.17 -28.18
CA HIS A 59 -16.02 6.13 -28.53
C HIS A 59 -15.19 6.74 -27.39
N VAL A 60 -14.17 6.03 -26.92
CA VAL A 60 -13.14 6.62 -26.07
C VAL A 60 -12.16 7.31 -27.01
N VAL A 61 -12.42 8.56 -27.36
CA VAL A 61 -11.42 9.44 -27.95
C VAL A 61 -11.19 10.56 -26.94
N ASN A 62 -9.95 10.70 -26.49
CA ASN A 62 -9.53 11.95 -25.90
C ASN A 62 -9.37 12.94 -27.06
N ASP A 63 -10.13 14.03 -26.98
CA ASP A 63 -9.90 15.28 -27.69
C ASP A 63 -10.02 15.26 -29.23
N ALA A 64 -11.17 14.82 -29.75
CA ALA A 64 -11.56 15.07 -31.14
C ALA A 64 -12.93 15.75 -31.24
N MET A 65 -13.03 16.82 -32.04
CA MET A 65 -14.31 17.32 -32.55
C MET A 65 -14.77 16.44 -33.72
N VAL A 66 -16.07 16.16 -33.77
CA VAL A 66 -16.71 15.36 -34.83
C VAL A 66 -17.67 16.26 -35.60
N GLU A 67 -17.32 16.64 -36.82
CA GLU A 67 -18.28 17.24 -37.77
C GLU A 67 -18.80 16.17 -38.74
N ALA A 68 -20.12 16.17 -38.96
CA ALA A 68 -20.79 15.28 -39.92
C ALA A 68 -21.19 16.09 -41.15
N SER A 69 -20.61 15.80 -42.31
CA SER A 69 -21.01 16.43 -43.58
C SER A 69 -21.99 15.55 -44.38
N GLU A 70 -23.18 16.15 -44.57
CA GLU A 70 -24.29 15.86 -45.50
C GLU A 70 -24.84 14.43 -45.67
N SER A 71 -26.00 14.16 -45.06
CA SER A 71 -27.30 14.35 -45.74
C SER A 71 -28.47 14.09 -44.76
N HIS A 72 -29.31 15.12 -44.56
CA HIS A 72 -30.65 15.09 -43.95
C HIS A 72 -30.87 14.39 -42.59
N LEU A 73 -29.87 14.33 -41.70
CA LEU A 73 -30.03 13.81 -40.33
C LEU A 73 -29.50 14.84 -39.31
N SER A 74 -30.31 15.17 -38.30
CA SER A 74 -29.87 15.97 -37.16
C SER A 74 -29.05 15.09 -36.22
N VAL A 75 -27.75 15.37 -36.10
CA VAL A 75 -26.85 14.70 -35.16
C VAL A 75 -26.64 15.61 -33.96
N THR A 76 -26.68 15.05 -32.74
CA THR A 76 -26.39 15.78 -31.50
C THR A 76 -25.22 15.15 -30.76
N ILE A 77 -24.32 15.99 -30.25
CA ILE A 77 -23.16 15.59 -29.45
C ILE A 77 -23.45 15.92 -27.99
N ASP A 78 -23.33 14.92 -27.12
CA ASP A 78 -23.62 15.04 -25.68
C ASP A 78 -22.68 14.10 -24.92
N ASP A 79 -21.93 14.59 -23.94
CA ASP A 79 -20.96 13.81 -23.12
C ASP A 79 -20.09 12.81 -23.90
N ARG A 80 -19.40 13.29 -24.95
CA ARG A 80 -18.53 12.47 -25.85
C ARG A 80 -19.27 11.35 -26.61
N CYS A 81 -20.60 11.41 -26.70
CA CYS A 81 -21.42 10.46 -27.45
C CYS A 81 -22.04 11.12 -28.69
N LEU A 82 -21.98 10.43 -29.82
CA LEU A 82 -22.66 10.82 -31.05
C LEU A 82 -24.05 10.18 -31.08
N LYS A 83 -25.13 10.98 -31.05
CA LYS A 83 -26.52 10.51 -31.11
C LYS A 83 -27.09 10.72 -32.50
N ILE A 84 -27.61 9.65 -33.13
CA ILE A 84 -28.24 9.69 -34.45
C ILE A 84 -29.67 9.13 -34.38
N PRO A 85 -30.69 9.88 -34.86
CA PRO A 85 -32.07 9.41 -34.89
C PRO A 85 -32.31 8.41 -36.04
N LEU A 86 -33.00 7.30 -35.75
CA LEU A 86 -33.30 6.28 -36.75
C LEU A 86 -34.46 6.70 -37.67
N GLN A 87 -34.22 6.68 -38.98
CA GLN A 87 -35.26 6.75 -40.01
C GLN A 87 -35.67 5.33 -40.43
N GLY A 88 -36.46 4.66 -39.58
CA GLY A 88 -37.13 3.39 -39.90
C GLY A 88 -36.26 2.13 -39.90
N LYS A 89 -36.91 0.96 -39.77
CA LYS A 89 -36.27 -0.37 -39.74
C LYS A 89 -35.66 -0.72 -41.09
N GLY A 90 -34.38 -1.12 -41.10
CA GLY A 90 -33.68 -1.66 -42.28
C GLY A 90 -32.82 -0.65 -43.07
N THR A 91 -32.74 0.61 -42.62
CA THR A 91 -31.95 1.66 -43.27
C THR A 91 -30.46 1.51 -42.95
N LYS A 92 -29.61 1.47 -43.98
CA LYS A 92 -28.14 1.46 -43.83
C LYS A 92 -27.62 2.89 -43.84
N TYR A 93 -26.83 3.24 -42.82
CA TYR A 93 -26.16 4.53 -42.71
C TYR A 93 -24.69 4.38 -43.09
N LYS A 94 -24.18 5.29 -43.92
CA LYS A 94 -22.75 5.46 -44.14
C LYS A 94 -22.32 6.72 -43.40
N ILE A 95 -21.61 6.54 -42.30
CA ILE A 95 -21.08 7.65 -41.49
C ILE A 95 -19.61 7.77 -41.87
N ASN A 96 -19.26 8.85 -42.57
CA ASN A 96 -17.86 9.21 -42.76
C ASN A 96 -17.46 10.07 -41.56
N LEU A 97 -16.61 9.53 -40.68
CA LEU A 97 -15.98 10.30 -39.62
C LEU A 97 -14.64 10.80 -40.18
N THR A 98 -14.55 12.09 -40.44
CA THR A 98 -13.28 12.71 -40.81
C THR A 98 -12.61 13.19 -39.52
N LEU A 99 -11.49 12.56 -39.16
CA LEU A 99 -10.60 13.13 -38.14
C LEU A 99 -9.81 14.25 -38.83
N GLU A 100 -10.30 15.47 -38.75
CA GLU A 100 -9.46 16.62 -39.07
C GLU A 100 -8.38 16.72 -38.00
N LYS A 101 -7.13 16.60 -38.43
CA LYS A 101 -5.99 16.97 -37.61
C LYS A 101 -6.14 18.48 -37.40
N VAL A 102 -6.53 18.89 -36.19
CA VAL A 102 -6.53 20.31 -35.81
C VAL A 102 -5.10 20.80 -36.03
N THR A 103 -4.92 21.58 -37.10
CA THR A 103 -3.71 22.37 -37.31
C THR A 103 -3.59 23.35 -36.15
N ASP A 104 -2.37 23.58 -35.67
CA ASP A 104 -1.97 24.38 -34.49
C ASP A 104 -2.65 25.77 -34.32
N ASP A 105 -3.95 25.80 -34.14
CA ASP A 105 -4.64 26.85 -33.39
C ASP A 105 -4.57 26.43 -31.92
N GLU A 106 -3.93 27.27 -31.10
CA GLU A 106 -3.69 27.06 -29.67
C GLU A 106 -4.88 26.35 -29.01
N GLU A 107 -4.71 25.07 -28.63
CA GLU A 107 -5.68 24.36 -27.80
C GLU A 107 -5.99 25.26 -26.61
N ILE A 108 -7.21 25.81 -26.56
CA ILE A 108 -7.65 26.64 -25.44
C ILE A 108 -7.48 25.75 -24.20
N PRO A 109 -6.54 26.05 -23.29
CA PRO A 109 -6.22 25.13 -22.23
C PRO A 109 -7.47 24.92 -21.39
N THR A 110 -7.97 23.70 -21.24
CA THR A 110 -9.17 23.45 -20.43
C THR A 110 -8.81 22.92 -19.06
N VAL A 111 -9.63 23.29 -18.07
CA VAL A 111 -9.49 22.78 -16.71
C VAL A 111 -9.82 21.29 -16.69
N GLN A 112 -8.87 20.47 -16.22
CA GLN A 112 -9.09 19.04 -16.03
C GLN A 112 -9.96 18.78 -14.80
N ARG A 113 -11.18 18.29 -15.01
CA ARG A 113 -12.12 17.96 -13.92
C ARG A 113 -11.80 16.59 -13.33
N SER A 114 -12.11 16.41 -12.05
CA SER A 114 -12.07 15.08 -11.44
C SER A 114 -13.10 14.18 -12.13
N ARG A 115 -12.70 12.95 -12.49
CA ARG A 115 -13.60 11.97 -13.11
C ARG A 115 -14.71 11.51 -12.16
N PHE A 116 -14.42 11.49 -10.86
CA PHE A 116 -15.27 10.85 -9.85
C PHE A 116 -15.92 11.87 -8.90
N SER A 117 -15.78 13.17 -9.17
CA SER A 117 -16.38 14.21 -8.35
C SER A 117 -16.54 15.50 -9.14
N SER A 118 -17.46 16.38 -8.69
CA SER A 118 -17.81 17.61 -9.40
C SER A 118 -16.78 18.74 -9.28
N HIS A 119 -15.73 18.55 -8.48
CA HIS A 119 -14.70 19.57 -8.28
C HIS A 119 -13.53 19.42 -9.26
N VAL A 120 -12.82 20.53 -9.42
CA VAL A 120 -11.55 20.63 -10.11
C VAL A 120 -10.44 20.49 -9.06
N PRO A 121 -9.57 19.47 -9.15
CA PRO A 121 -8.43 19.35 -8.25
C PRO A 121 -7.50 20.55 -8.41
N ILE A 122 -7.06 21.14 -7.30
CA ILE A 122 -6.18 22.31 -7.30
C ILE A 122 -4.86 22.01 -8.03
N LYS A 123 -4.34 20.78 -7.92
CA LYS A 123 -3.17 20.31 -8.67
C LYS A 123 -3.32 20.53 -10.18
N SER A 124 -4.50 20.28 -10.75
CA SER A 124 -4.73 20.45 -12.20
C SER A 124 -4.65 21.91 -12.66
N ILE A 125 -4.81 22.85 -11.73
CA ILE A 125 -4.69 24.29 -11.97
C ILE A 125 -3.23 24.71 -11.77
N LEU A 126 -2.65 24.39 -10.60
CA LEU A 126 -1.40 24.99 -10.15
C LEU A 126 -0.13 24.27 -10.63
N SER A 127 -0.18 22.97 -10.90
CA SER A 127 1.00 22.20 -11.37
C SER A 127 1.25 22.34 -12.87
N ARG A 128 0.51 23.21 -13.57
CA ARG A 128 0.79 23.54 -14.96
C ARG A 128 2.09 24.37 -15.06
N PRO A 129 2.84 24.29 -16.18
CA PRO A 129 4.04 25.11 -16.38
C PRO A 129 3.80 26.62 -16.26
N ASP A 130 2.62 27.09 -16.69
CA ASP A 130 2.16 28.48 -16.60
C ASP A 130 1.59 28.85 -15.21
N GLY A 131 1.58 27.91 -14.25
CA GLY A 131 0.97 28.06 -12.93
C GLY A 131 -0.53 28.33 -12.96
N GLY A 132 -1.21 27.90 -14.02
CA GLY A 132 -2.65 28.05 -14.22
C GLY A 132 -3.07 29.34 -14.93
N ALA A 133 -2.13 30.20 -15.34
CA ALA A 133 -2.43 31.48 -15.98
C ALA A 133 -3.27 31.33 -17.27
N GLY A 134 -2.99 30.31 -18.09
CA GLY A 134 -3.75 30.00 -19.31
C GLY A 134 -5.19 29.51 -19.04
N LEU A 135 -5.56 29.25 -17.79
CA LEU A 135 -6.92 28.86 -17.41
C LEU A 135 -7.80 30.07 -17.02
N ALA A 136 -7.26 31.29 -17.09
CA ALA A 136 -8.00 32.50 -16.77
C ALA A 136 -9.29 32.63 -17.62
N GLY A 137 -10.39 32.98 -16.96
CA GLY A 137 -11.72 33.06 -17.58
C GLY A 137 -12.58 31.81 -17.39
N GLN A 138 -12.00 30.67 -17.03
CA GLN A 138 -12.75 29.44 -16.83
C GLN A 138 -13.50 29.40 -15.50
N LYS A 139 -14.70 28.84 -15.54
CA LYS A 139 -15.53 28.58 -14.36
C LYS A 139 -15.22 27.21 -13.77
N VAL A 140 -14.96 27.17 -12.48
CA VAL A 140 -14.57 25.96 -11.75
C VAL A 140 -15.30 25.88 -10.43
N ARG A 141 -15.59 24.64 -10.02
CA ARG A 141 -15.94 24.29 -8.64
C ARG A 141 -14.69 23.76 -7.98
N ILE A 142 -14.31 24.31 -6.82
CA ILE A 142 -13.27 23.72 -5.98
C ILE A 142 -13.85 23.39 -4.61
N PHE A 143 -13.16 22.51 -3.89
CA PHE A 143 -13.31 22.43 -2.45
C PHE A 143 -11.92 22.39 -1.80
N GLY A 144 -11.85 22.60 -0.50
CA GLY A 144 -10.64 22.36 0.26
C GLY A 144 -10.68 23.02 1.62
N TRP A 145 -9.57 22.89 2.34
CA TRP A 145 -9.41 23.47 3.68
C TRP A 145 -8.63 24.78 3.60
N VAL A 146 -9.14 25.79 4.30
CA VAL A 146 -8.49 27.09 4.44
C VAL A 146 -7.27 26.95 5.33
N ARG A 147 -6.10 27.31 4.78
CA ARG A 147 -4.84 27.37 5.52
C ARG A 147 -4.67 28.71 6.22
N THR A 148 -4.88 29.78 5.46
CA THR A 148 -4.79 31.16 5.90
C THR A 148 -5.99 31.91 5.32
N GLY A 149 -6.69 32.66 6.15
CA GLY A 149 -7.76 33.55 5.71
C GLY A 149 -7.53 34.96 6.25
N ARG A 150 -7.80 35.98 5.44
CA ARG A 150 -7.69 37.40 5.84
C ARG A 150 -8.81 38.24 5.24
N LEU A 151 -9.37 39.13 6.06
CA LEU A 151 -10.26 40.19 5.57
C LEU A 151 -9.43 41.33 4.97
N GLN A 152 -9.91 41.92 3.88
CA GLN A 152 -9.31 43.09 3.25
C GLN A 152 -10.37 44.12 2.85
N GLY A 153 -9.92 45.29 2.41
CA GLY A 153 -10.80 46.38 1.98
C GLY A 153 -11.79 46.81 3.07
N LYS A 154 -11.34 46.83 4.33
CA LYS A 154 -12.19 47.08 5.52
C LYS A 154 -13.34 46.08 5.69
N GLY A 155 -13.16 44.83 5.24
CA GLY A 155 -14.15 43.77 5.33
C GLY A 155 -15.05 43.62 4.10
N SER A 156 -14.74 44.30 3.00
CA SER A 156 -15.47 44.16 1.73
C SER A 156 -15.21 42.83 1.02
N PHE A 157 -14.08 42.17 1.30
CA PHE A 157 -13.78 40.84 0.77
C PHE A 157 -12.80 40.08 1.68
N ALA A 158 -12.74 38.77 1.48
CA ALA A 158 -11.82 37.86 2.14
C ALA A 158 -10.90 37.18 1.11
N PHE A 159 -9.61 37.08 1.43
CA PHE A 159 -8.69 36.19 0.74
C PHE A 159 -8.48 34.92 1.56
N LEU A 160 -8.65 33.78 0.91
CA LEU A 160 -8.41 32.45 1.46
C LEU A 160 -7.29 31.77 0.68
N GLU A 161 -6.41 31.09 1.38
CA GLU A 161 -5.47 30.12 0.80
C GLU A 161 -6.08 28.73 1.00
N VAL A 162 -6.60 28.14 -0.08
CA VAL A 162 -7.31 26.86 -0.04
C VAL A 162 -6.42 25.76 -0.60
N ASN A 163 -6.40 24.61 0.08
CA ASN A 163 -5.74 23.40 -0.38
C ASN A 163 -6.69 22.20 -0.21
N ASP A 164 -6.73 21.34 -1.21
CA ASP A 164 -7.59 20.15 -1.27
C ASP A 164 -6.81 18.84 -1.03
N GLY A 165 -5.51 18.95 -0.72
CA GLY A 165 -4.59 17.84 -0.55
C GLY A 165 -3.96 17.32 -1.84
N SER A 166 -4.42 17.73 -3.03
CA SER A 166 -3.95 17.20 -4.31
C SER A 166 -2.51 17.59 -4.66
N CYS A 167 -2.04 18.74 -4.17
CA CYS A 167 -0.66 19.22 -4.30
C CYS A 167 -0.19 19.98 -3.06
N ALA A 168 1.09 20.37 -3.02
CA ALA A 168 1.65 21.22 -1.96
C ALA A 168 1.16 22.68 -2.00
N ALA A 169 0.82 23.18 -3.19
CA ALA A 169 0.47 24.58 -3.40
C ALA A 169 -0.96 24.92 -2.92
N TYR A 170 -1.18 26.20 -2.61
CA TYR A 170 -2.48 26.73 -2.17
C TYR A 170 -3.04 27.63 -3.27
N LEU A 171 -4.31 27.43 -3.63
CA LEU A 171 -5.01 28.33 -4.53
C LEU A 171 -5.50 29.54 -3.73
N GLN A 172 -5.18 30.75 -4.22
CA GLN A 172 -5.76 31.97 -3.68
C GLN A 172 -7.22 32.08 -4.14
N VAL A 173 -8.13 32.24 -3.18
CA VAL A 173 -9.57 32.35 -3.40
C VAL A 173 -10.04 33.68 -2.81
N MET A 174 -10.75 34.48 -3.61
CA MET A 174 -11.29 35.77 -3.22
C MET A 174 -12.82 35.68 -3.11
N VAL A 175 -13.34 36.01 -1.92
CA VAL A 175 -14.79 35.99 -1.62
C VAL A 175 -15.24 37.40 -1.28
N ASP A 176 -16.20 37.93 -2.04
CA ASP A 176 -16.81 39.24 -1.79
C ASP A 176 -17.83 39.17 -0.64
N ALA A 177 -17.98 40.26 0.12
CA ALA A 177 -18.95 40.34 1.23
C ALA A 177 -20.40 40.18 0.76
N SER A 178 -20.72 40.45 -0.50
CA SER A 178 -22.05 40.18 -1.06
C SER A 178 -22.43 38.70 -1.10
N LEU A 179 -21.46 37.79 -1.00
CA LEU A 179 -21.67 36.33 -1.11
C LEU A 179 -21.77 35.62 0.24
N SER A 180 -21.59 36.35 1.35
CA SER A 180 -21.71 35.78 2.70
C SER A 180 -22.09 36.88 3.69
N GLU A 181 -23.11 36.62 4.51
CA GLU A 181 -23.53 37.53 5.59
C GLU A 181 -22.39 37.83 6.58
N ASP A 182 -21.43 36.91 6.73
CA ASP A 182 -20.30 37.07 7.62
C ASP A 182 -19.07 36.31 7.10
N LEU A 183 -18.16 37.06 6.47
CA LEU A 183 -16.89 36.55 5.95
C LEU A 183 -15.96 36.00 7.05
N SER A 184 -16.13 36.40 8.31
CA SER A 184 -15.28 35.89 9.40
C SER A 184 -15.45 34.39 9.63
N LYS A 185 -16.60 33.82 9.22
CA LYS A 185 -16.89 32.38 9.27
C LYS A 185 -16.07 31.57 8.27
N LEU A 186 -15.50 32.19 7.24
CA LEU A 186 -14.74 31.53 6.18
C LEU A 186 -13.24 31.50 6.43
N ILE A 187 -12.70 32.50 7.15
CA ILE A 187 -11.25 32.74 7.24
C ILE A 187 -10.52 31.83 8.25
N ALA A 188 -11.27 31.10 9.08
CA ALA A 188 -10.72 30.27 10.13
C ALA A 188 -9.91 29.10 9.55
N LYS A 189 -8.72 28.86 10.11
CA LYS A 189 -7.83 27.77 9.67
C LYS A 189 -8.53 26.42 9.88
N GLY A 190 -8.50 25.58 8.85
CA GLY A 190 -9.14 24.27 8.85
C GLY A 190 -10.61 24.29 8.46
N THR A 191 -11.22 25.47 8.25
CA THR A 191 -12.56 25.56 7.65
C THR A 191 -12.54 24.95 6.26
N CYS A 192 -13.46 24.04 5.98
CA CYS A 192 -13.71 23.51 4.65
C CYS A 192 -14.60 24.49 3.89
N VAL A 193 -14.25 24.78 2.64
CA VAL A 193 -15.08 25.60 1.73
C VAL A 193 -15.32 24.83 0.44
N VAL A 194 -16.55 24.89 -0.07
CA VAL A 194 -16.91 24.48 -1.44
C VAL A 194 -17.40 25.73 -2.15
N VAL A 195 -16.74 26.11 -3.25
CA VAL A 195 -17.03 27.37 -3.94
C VAL A 195 -17.03 27.19 -5.45
N ASP A 196 -17.95 27.90 -6.10
CA ASP A 196 -17.95 28.09 -7.54
C ASP A 196 -17.40 29.46 -7.88
N GLY A 197 -16.52 29.54 -8.86
CA GLY A 197 -15.89 30.80 -9.22
C GLY A 197 -15.29 30.80 -10.61
N CYS A 198 -14.76 31.97 -10.98
CA CYS A 198 -14.02 32.16 -12.22
C CYS A 198 -12.53 32.34 -11.90
N LEU A 199 -11.67 31.59 -12.57
CA LEU A 199 -10.23 31.79 -12.53
C LEU A 199 -9.88 33.14 -13.18
N LYS A 200 -8.99 33.91 -12.55
CA LYS A 200 -8.58 35.24 -13.00
C LYS A 200 -7.09 35.43 -12.81
N LEU A 201 -6.49 36.21 -13.71
CA LEU A 201 -5.15 36.73 -13.51
C LEU A 201 -5.19 37.77 -12.37
N PRO A 202 -4.34 37.64 -11.34
CA PRO A 202 -4.24 38.64 -10.30
C PRO A 202 -3.56 39.92 -10.84
N PRO A 203 -3.63 41.04 -10.10
CA PRO A 203 -2.97 42.29 -10.51
C PRO A 203 -1.46 42.12 -10.73
N GLN A 204 -0.89 42.92 -11.65
CA GLN A 204 0.53 42.89 -11.96
C GLN A 204 1.39 43.14 -10.71
N GLY A 205 2.46 42.35 -10.54
CA GLY A 205 3.38 42.44 -9.38
C GLY A 205 2.96 41.62 -8.16
N THR A 206 1.88 40.84 -8.24
CA THR A 206 1.54 39.83 -7.23
C THR A 206 2.35 38.54 -7.43
N LYS A 207 2.56 37.78 -6.34
CA LYS A 207 3.31 36.51 -6.41
C LYS A 207 2.51 35.37 -7.04
N GLN A 208 1.19 35.41 -6.90
CA GLN A 208 0.28 34.41 -7.43
C GLN A 208 0.19 34.55 -8.95
N LYS A 209 0.14 33.43 -9.67
CA LYS A 209 -0.05 33.40 -11.14
C LYS A 209 -1.53 33.36 -11.54
N ILE A 210 -2.37 32.83 -10.65
CA ILE A 210 -3.82 32.70 -10.84
C ILE A 210 -4.53 32.84 -9.48
N GLU A 211 -5.74 33.37 -9.49
CA GLU A 211 -6.66 33.39 -8.34
C GLU A 211 -8.07 32.97 -8.76
N LEU A 212 -8.85 32.44 -7.82
CA LEU A 212 -10.27 32.15 -8.02
C LEU A 212 -11.11 33.29 -7.44
N ARG A 213 -11.89 33.97 -8.29
CA ARG A 213 -12.92 34.90 -7.83
C ARG A 213 -14.22 34.15 -7.66
N VAL A 214 -14.68 34.04 -6.42
CA VAL A 214 -15.89 33.29 -6.07
C VAL A 214 -17.11 34.03 -6.62
N GLY A 215 -17.99 33.26 -7.26
CA GLY A 215 -19.33 33.70 -7.65
C GLY A 215 -20.41 33.14 -6.72
N GLU A 216 -20.15 31.98 -6.10
CA GLU A 216 -21.08 31.34 -5.16
C GLU A 216 -20.31 30.56 -4.09
N VAL A 217 -20.73 30.72 -2.82
CA VAL A 217 -20.28 29.87 -1.71
C VAL A 217 -21.31 28.75 -1.55
N VAL A 218 -20.93 27.55 -1.96
CA VAL A 218 -21.83 26.39 -2.05
C VAL A 218 -22.01 25.72 -0.68
N ASP A 219 -20.91 25.50 0.04
CA ASP A 219 -20.94 24.87 1.37
C ASP A 219 -19.73 25.29 2.23
N VAL A 220 -19.92 25.27 3.56
CA VAL A 220 -18.90 25.67 4.54
C VAL A 220 -18.92 24.73 5.75
N GLY A 221 -17.89 23.87 5.83
CA GLY A 221 -17.61 23.06 7.01
C GLY A 221 -16.78 23.85 8.03
N ARG A 222 -17.46 24.49 8.99
CA ARG A 222 -16.82 25.39 9.97
C ARG A 222 -15.93 24.65 10.97
N VAL A 223 -14.93 25.36 11.47
CA VAL A 223 -14.06 24.92 12.56
C VAL A 223 -14.11 25.92 13.71
N ASP A 224 -14.35 25.42 14.90
CA ASP A 224 -14.14 26.20 16.12
C ASP A 224 -12.64 26.30 16.42
N GLN A 225 -12.11 27.52 16.36
CA GLN A 225 -10.68 27.79 16.59
C GLN A 225 -10.25 27.55 18.04
N VAL A 226 -11.18 27.50 18.99
CA VAL A 226 -10.85 27.22 20.40
C VAL A 226 -10.52 25.75 20.59
N THR A 227 -11.27 24.86 19.92
CA THR A 227 -11.11 23.41 20.02
C THR A 227 -10.24 22.80 18.93
N TYR A 228 -9.93 23.54 17.86
CA TYR A 228 -9.08 23.04 16.79
C TYR A 228 -7.63 22.83 17.25
N PRO A 229 -7.06 21.61 17.10
CA PRO A 229 -5.81 21.25 17.75
C PRO A 229 -4.57 21.87 17.10
N PHE A 230 -4.67 22.49 15.93
CA PHE A 230 -3.51 23.09 15.26
C PHE A 230 -3.44 24.59 15.48
N PRO A 231 -2.35 25.09 16.10
CA PRO A 231 -2.19 26.52 16.34
C PRO A 231 -2.08 27.29 15.02
N LYS A 232 -2.18 28.62 15.09
CA LYS A 232 -1.91 29.49 13.93
C LYS A 232 -0.47 29.33 13.44
N ASN A 233 0.48 29.18 14.36
CA ASN A 233 1.88 28.90 14.07
C ASN A 233 2.09 27.45 13.58
N LYS A 234 3.27 27.14 13.01
CA LYS A 234 3.64 25.79 12.60
C LYS A 234 3.73 24.86 13.83
N PRO A 235 2.92 23.79 13.93
CA PRO A 235 3.03 22.83 15.03
C PRO A 235 4.31 22.00 14.91
N SER A 236 4.86 21.53 16.03
CA SER A 236 5.96 20.57 16.05
C SER A 236 5.48 19.18 15.61
N LEU A 237 6.39 18.34 15.10
CA LEU A 237 6.09 16.95 14.74
C LEU A 237 5.58 16.15 15.94
N GLU A 238 6.11 16.41 17.14
CA GLU A 238 5.65 15.78 18.38
C GLU A 238 4.19 16.13 18.71
N HIS A 239 3.79 17.40 18.52
CA HIS A 239 2.40 17.81 18.69
C HIS A 239 1.49 17.15 17.65
N LEU A 240 1.96 17.06 16.40
CA LEU A 240 1.21 16.41 15.32
C LEU A 240 0.98 14.92 15.58
N ARG A 241 1.92 14.22 16.23
CA ARG A 241 1.77 12.81 16.63
C ARG A 241 0.64 12.57 17.64
N LYS A 242 0.14 13.60 18.34
CA LYS A 242 -1.04 13.50 19.22
C LYS A 242 -2.37 13.52 18.46
N TYR A 243 -2.35 13.90 17.19
CA TYR A 243 -3.55 14.03 16.35
C TYR A 243 -3.31 13.37 14.97
N PRO A 244 -2.98 12.07 14.90
CA PRO A 244 -2.64 11.41 13.65
C PRO A 244 -3.80 11.45 12.63
N HIS A 245 -5.05 11.46 13.11
CA HIS A 245 -6.25 11.61 12.29
C HIS A 245 -6.41 13.01 11.62
N LEU A 246 -5.71 14.04 12.10
CA LEU A 246 -5.77 15.40 11.52
C LEU A 246 -4.45 15.88 10.91
N ARG A 247 -3.30 15.30 11.30
CA ARG A 247 -1.98 15.86 10.95
C ARG A 247 -1.70 15.94 9.45
N ALA A 248 -2.35 15.09 8.64
CA ALA A 248 -2.30 15.14 7.18
C ALA A 248 -2.83 16.47 6.58
N ARG A 249 -3.53 17.29 7.36
CA ARG A 249 -3.92 18.67 6.96
C ARG A 249 -2.78 19.69 7.08
N THR A 250 -1.60 19.27 7.50
CA THR A 250 -0.40 20.11 7.52
C THR A 250 0.48 19.83 6.30
N ASN A 251 1.13 20.87 5.77
CA ASN A 251 1.87 20.75 4.51
C ASN A 251 2.94 19.66 4.54
N SER A 252 3.72 19.58 5.62
CA SER A 252 4.78 18.58 5.76
C SER A 252 4.23 17.15 5.77
N ILE A 253 3.19 16.85 6.54
CA ILE A 253 2.65 15.48 6.59
C ILE A 253 1.85 15.14 5.32
N ALA A 254 1.18 16.12 4.71
CA ALA A 254 0.54 15.93 3.40
C ALA A 254 1.57 15.58 2.32
N SER A 255 2.72 16.26 2.32
CA SER A 255 3.83 16.02 1.38
C SER A 255 4.43 14.63 1.60
N VAL A 256 4.65 14.24 2.86
CA VAL A 256 5.07 12.86 3.20
C VAL A 256 4.08 11.81 2.67
N ALA A 257 2.77 12.05 2.82
CA ALA A 257 1.76 11.12 2.32
C ALA A 257 1.76 11.00 0.79
N ARG A 258 1.93 12.12 0.06
CA ARG A 258 2.05 12.13 -1.41
C ARG A 258 3.34 11.47 -1.89
N ILE A 259 4.47 11.72 -1.22
CA ILE A 259 5.76 11.07 -1.50
C ILE A 259 5.67 9.56 -1.25
N ARG A 260 5.08 9.13 -0.13
CA ARG A 260 4.83 7.72 0.16
C ARG A 260 3.98 7.06 -0.93
N ASN A 261 2.91 7.71 -1.37
CA ASN A 261 2.07 7.23 -2.46
C ASN A 261 2.86 7.09 -3.77
N ALA A 262 3.67 8.09 -4.12
CA ALA A 262 4.49 8.06 -5.33
C ALA A 262 5.53 6.95 -5.29
N LEU A 263 6.18 6.73 -4.13
CA LEU A 263 7.09 5.61 -3.93
C LEU A 263 6.38 4.26 -4.09
N ALA A 264 5.18 4.09 -3.54
CA ALA A 264 4.45 2.83 -3.67
C ALA A 264 4.10 2.52 -5.14
N PHE A 265 3.68 3.55 -5.89
CA PHE A 265 3.45 3.43 -7.32
C PHE A 265 4.74 3.14 -8.09
N ALA A 266 5.84 3.81 -7.73
CA ALA A 266 7.16 3.59 -8.33
C ALA A 266 7.64 2.15 -8.11
N THR A 267 7.47 1.61 -6.90
CA THR A 267 7.79 0.21 -6.57
C THR A 267 7.08 -0.76 -7.50
N HIS A 268 5.76 -0.64 -7.63
CA HIS A 268 5.01 -1.50 -8.54
C HIS A 268 5.42 -1.32 -10.00
N SER A 269 5.64 -0.07 -10.43
CA SER A 269 6.07 0.23 -11.80
C SER A 269 7.44 -0.38 -12.12
N PHE A 270 8.41 -0.27 -11.21
CA PHE A 270 9.75 -0.82 -11.38
C PHE A 270 9.69 -2.34 -11.60
N PHE A 271 9.14 -3.07 -10.62
CA PHE A 271 9.13 -4.53 -10.65
C PHE A 271 8.31 -5.07 -11.84
N GLN A 272 7.13 -4.51 -12.11
CA GLN A 272 6.30 -4.97 -13.23
C GLN A 272 6.91 -4.65 -14.60
N SER A 273 7.61 -3.52 -14.75
CA SER A 273 8.35 -3.21 -15.98
C SER A 273 9.49 -4.20 -16.25
N GLN A 274 9.97 -4.87 -15.21
CA GLN A 274 11.00 -5.92 -15.26
C GLN A 274 10.41 -7.33 -15.23
N SER A 275 9.10 -7.48 -15.51
CA SER A 275 8.39 -8.76 -15.54
C SER A 275 8.28 -9.51 -14.20
N PHE A 276 8.51 -8.84 -13.08
CA PHE A 276 8.23 -9.46 -11.77
C PHE A 276 6.72 -9.54 -11.53
N LEU A 277 6.29 -10.62 -10.88
CA LEU A 277 4.89 -10.79 -10.47
C LEU A 277 4.69 -10.42 -9.00
N TYR A 278 3.63 -9.66 -8.73
CA TYR A 278 3.22 -9.32 -7.36
C TYR A 278 2.54 -10.52 -6.70
N VAL A 279 3.08 -10.98 -5.58
CA VAL A 279 2.56 -12.11 -4.80
C VAL A 279 2.16 -11.60 -3.41
N GLN A 280 0.92 -11.88 -3.00
CA GLN A 280 0.48 -11.61 -1.63
C GLN A 280 0.85 -12.79 -0.72
N THR A 281 1.90 -12.61 0.08
CA THR A 281 2.34 -13.59 1.07
C THR A 281 1.45 -13.57 2.32
N PRO A 282 1.32 -14.70 3.05
CA PRO A 282 0.46 -14.76 4.23
C PRO A 282 0.99 -13.90 5.38
N ILE A 283 0.08 -13.18 6.05
CA ILE A 283 0.41 -12.37 7.23
C ILE A 283 0.44 -13.23 8.51
N ILE A 284 -0.44 -14.24 8.61
CA ILE A 284 -0.43 -15.18 9.73
C ILE A 284 0.51 -16.33 9.38
N THR A 285 1.47 -16.60 10.26
CA THR A 285 2.49 -17.63 10.08
C THR A 285 2.59 -18.56 11.30
N THR A 286 3.12 -19.75 11.08
CA THR A 286 3.52 -20.71 12.12
C THR A 286 5.03 -20.87 12.20
N SER A 287 5.77 -20.22 11.31
CA SER A 287 7.22 -20.33 11.16
C SER A 287 7.86 -18.97 11.42
N ASP A 288 9.01 -18.98 12.10
CA ASP A 288 9.84 -17.80 12.31
C ASP A 288 10.80 -17.64 11.12
N CYS A 289 10.62 -16.60 10.31
CA CYS A 289 11.47 -16.42 9.13
C CYS A 289 12.95 -16.22 9.48
N GLU A 290 13.25 -15.63 10.63
CA GLU A 290 14.62 -15.21 10.99
C GLU A 290 15.22 -16.01 12.14
N GLY A 291 14.38 -16.74 12.87
CA GLY A 291 14.79 -17.68 13.91
C GLY A 291 15.29 -17.06 15.21
N ALA A 292 15.04 -15.77 15.42
CA ALA A 292 15.57 -15.01 16.56
C ALA A 292 14.69 -13.81 17.00
N GLY A 293 13.58 -13.52 16.32
CA GLY A 293 12.78 -12.32 16.56
C GLY A 293 11.58 -12.56 17.49
N GLU A 294 11.27 -11.59 18.35
CA GLU A 294 9.99 -11.61 19.09
C GLU A 294 8.83 -11.38 18.10
N MET A 295 7.89 -12.33 18.03
CA MET A 295 6.71 -12.27 17.15
C MET A 295 5.43 -12.00 17.95
N PHE A 296 4.47 -11.31 17.33
CA PHE A 296 3.13 -11.16 17.91
C PHE A 296 2.34 -12.44 17.75
N GLN A 297 1.87 -13.02 18.85
CA GLN A 297 0.99 -14.19 18.82
C GLN A 297 -0.44 -13.80 18.44
N VAL A 298 -1.05 -14.58 17.54
CA VAL A 298 -2.45 -14.48 17.15
C VAL A 298 -3.21 -15.63 17.78
N THR A 299 -4.20 -15.32 18.64
CA THR A 299 -4.94 -16.34 19.38
C THR A 299 -6.40 -15.96 19.59
N THR A 300 -7.27 -16.96 19.61
CA THR A 300 -8.69 -16.84 19.99
C THR A 300 -8.94 -17.32 21.43
N LEU A 301 -7.96 -17.99 22.04
CA LEU A 301 -8.09 -18.63 23.35
C LEU A 301 -8.44 -17.65 24.47
N ILE A 302 -7.89 -16.42 24.43
CA ILE A 302 -8.17 -15.40 25.45
C ILE A 302 -9.66 -15.06 25.47
N SER A 303 -10.23 -14.72 24.30
CA SER A 303 -11.65 -14.40 24.18
C SER A 303 -12.56 -15.59 24.52
N ALA A 304 -12.14 -16.80 24.17
CA ALA A 304 -12.86 -18.03 24.49
C ALA A 304 -12.86 -18.30 26.00
N ALA A 305 -11.72 -18.12 26.67
CA ALA A 305 -11.58 -18.25 28.12
C ALA A 305 -12.45 -17.22 28.85
N GLU A 306 -12.42 -15.94 28.45
CA GLU A 306 -13.27 -14.90 29.05
C GLU A 306 -14.77 -15.16 28.86
N LYS A 307 -15.16 -15.75 27.72
CA LYS A 307 -16.55 -16.14 27.47
C LYS A 307 -16.96 -17.31 28.36
N LEU A 308 -16.09 -18.32 28.48
CA LEU A 308 -16.32 -19.47 29.35
C LEU A 308 -16.40 -19.05 30.82
N GLU A 309 -15.51 -18.18 31.29
CA GLU A 309 -15.55 -17.65 32.65
C GLU A 309 -16.87 -16.95 32.97
N ARG A 310 -17.36 -16.11 32.04
CA ARG A 310 -18.69 -15.48 32.20
C ARG A 310 -19.82 -16.49 32.21
N ASP A 311 -19.78 -17.53 31.37
CA ASP A 311 -20.78 -18.59 31.38
C ASP A 311 -20.74 -19.39 32.69
N LEU A 312 -19.56 -19.74 33.20
CA LEU A 312 -19.40 -20.49 34.45
C LEU A 312 -19.87 -19.70 35.68
N VAL A 313 -19.77 -18.36 35.66
CA VAL A 313 -20.35 -17.51 36.70
C VAL A 313 -21.89 -17.50 36.63
N GLN A 314 -22.46 -17.43 35.43
CA GLN A 314 -23.93 -17.42 35.25
C GLN A 314 -24.56 -18.80 35.45
N ASN A 315 -23.82 -19.84 35.09
CA ASN A 315 -24.25 -21.23 35.03
C ASN A 315 -23.13 -22.11 35.65
N PRO A 316 -23.08 -22.26 36.98
CA PRO A 316 -21.99 -22.99 37.63
C PRO A 316 -21.90 -24.45 37.19
N PRO A 317 -20.71 -25.07 37.20
CA PRO A 317 -20.56 -26.50 36.98
C PRO A 317 -21.38 -27.31 37.99
N PRO A 318 -21.97 -28.45 37.60
CA PRO A 318 -22.60 -29.35 38.54
C PRO A 318 -21.56 -29.88 39.53
N THR A 319 -21.96 -30.05 40.79
CA THR A 319 -21.10 -30.66 41.81
C THR A 319 -20.91 -32.15 41.51
N GLU A 320 -19.90 -32.77 42.13
CA GLU A 320 -19.71 -34.22 42.03
C GLU A 320 -20.96 -35.00 42.49
N ALA A 321 -21.66 -34.47 43.51
CA ALA A 321 -22.93 -35.02 43.97
C ALA A 321 -24.04 -34.91 42.90
N ASP A 322 -24.11 -33.81 42.16
CA ASP A 322 -25.09 -33.62 41.07
C ASP A 322 -24.83 -34.59 39.90
N VAL A 323 -23.55 -34.80 39.56
CA VAL A 323 -23.14 -35.77 38.53
C VAL A 323 -23.47 -37.19 38.97
N GLU A 324 -23.16 -37.55 40.22
CA GLU A 324 -23.49 -38.88 40.75
C GLU A 324 -25.00 -39.10 40.86
N ALA A 325 -25.77 -38.09 41.26
CA ALA A 325 -27.24 -38.16 41.24
C ALA A 325 -27.76 -38.43 39.81
N ALA A 326 -27.20 -37.78 38.79
CA ALA A 326 -27.56 -38.06 37.40
C ALA A 326 -27.19 -39.49 36.97
N ARG A 327 -26.09 -40.07 37.47
CA ARG A 327 -25.71 -41.47 37.23
C ARG A 327 -26.70 -42.44 37.86
N VAL A 328 -27.15 -42.17 39.08
CA VAL A 328 -28.20 -42.97 39.76
C VAL A 328 -29.50 -42.95 38.95
N VAL A 329 -29.93 -41.79 38.44
CA VAL A 329 -31.14 -41.70 37.59
C VAL A 329 -31.00 -42.54 36.32
N VAL A 330 -29.85 -42.51 35.64
CA VAL A 330 -29.60 -43.35 34.46
C VAL A 330 -29.70 -44.83 34.81
N LYS A 331 -29.17 -45.23 35.98
CA LYS A 331 -29.24 -46.61 36.47
C LYS A 331 -30.69 -47.03 36.76
N GLU A 332 -31.45 -46.23 37.51
CA GLU A 332 -32.85 -46.49 37.85
C GLU A 332 -33.74 -46.61 36.60
N ARG A 333 -33.58 -45.69 35.63
CA ARG A 333 -34.31 -45.76 34.35
C ARG A 333 -33.92 -46.98 33.53
N GLY A 334 -32.65 -47.38 33.59
CA GLY A 334 -32.17 -48.62 32.97
C GLY A 334 -32.82 -49.87 33.58
N GLU A 335 -32.94 -49.91 34.91
CA GLU A 335 -33.62 -50.98 35.64
C GLU A 335 -35.12 -51.03 35.34
N ALA A 336 -35.79 -49.87 35.23
CA ALA A 336 -37.20 -49.78 34.86
C ALA A 336 -37.48 -50.35 33.45
N VAL A 337 -36.64 -50.01 32.45
CA VAL A 337 -36.74 -50.59 31.10
C VAL A 337 -36.53 -52.11 31.13
N ALA A 338 -35.59 -52.59 31.94
CA ALA A 338 -35.34 -54.03 32.09
C ALA A 338 -36.53 -54.76 32.72
N GLN A 339 -37.17 -54.17 33.74
CA GLN A 339 -38.37 -54.71 34.38
C GLN A 339 -39.57 -54.74 33.44
N LEU A 340 -39.84 -53.67 32.69
CA LEU A 340 -40.94 -53.63 31.72
C LEU A 340 -40.78 -54.69 30.63
N LYS A 341 -39.55 -54.90 30.15
CA LYS A 341 -39.22 -55.99 29.21
C LYS A 341 -39.42 -57.38 29.83
N ALA A 342 -39.02 -57.57 31.09
CA ALA A 342 -39.19 -58.84 31.80
C ALA A 342 -40.67 -59.18 32.05
N CYS A 343 -41.50 -58.18 32.36
CA CYS A 343 -42.93 -58.32 32.60
C CYS A 343 -43.78 -58.37 31.32
N LYS A 344 -43.17 -58.29 30.13
CA LYS A 344 -43.88 -58.24 28.83
C LYS A 344 -44.93 -57.12 28.76
N ALA A 345 -44.55 -55.93 29.23
CA ALA A 345 -45.36 -54.72 29.10
C ALA A 345 -45.64 -54.38 27.62
N SER A 346 -46.57 -53.47 27.36
CA SER A 346 -46.91 -53.08 25.99
C SER A 346 -45.71 -52.43 25.28
N GLU A 347 -45.68 -52.53 23.95
CA GLU A 347 -44.62 -51.88 23.15
C GLU A 347 -44.56 -50.37 23.39
N GLU A 348 -45.71 -49.72 23.59
CA GLU A 348 -45.80 -48.29 23.91
C GLU A 348 -45.16 -47.93 25.26
N GLU A 349 -45.40 -48.74 26.30
CA GLU A 349 -44.80 -48.52 27.64
C GLU A 349 -43.28 -48.71 27.62
N ILE A 350 -42.79 -49.72 26.89
CA ILE A 350 -41.36 -49.97 26.73
C ILE A 350 -40.70 -48.83 25.94
N ALA A 351 -41.35 -48.36 24.86
CA ALA A 351 -40.86 -47.24 24.06
C ALA A 351 -40.76 -45.95 24.90
N SER A 352 -41.81 -45.61 25.64
CA SER A 352 -41.83 -44.44 26.53
C SER A 352 -40.71 -44.49 27.58
N SER A 353 -40.48 -45.65 28.19
CA SER A 353 -39.41 -45.80 29.20
C SER A 353 -38.01 -45.75 28.57
N LEU A 354 -37.84 -46.21 27.33
CA LEU A 354 -36.58 -46.13 26.60
C LEU A 354 -36.25 -44.67 26.22
N ASP A 355 -37.25 -43.87 25.88
CA ASP A 355 -37.09 -42.42 25.64
C ASP A 355 -36.65 -41.70 26.91
N GLU A 356 -37.24 -42.02 28.06
CA GLU A 356 -36.81 -41.49 29.36
C GLU A 356 -35.36 -41.86 29.68
N LEU A 357 -34.96 -43.11 29.46
CA LEU A 357 -33.57 -43.55 29.65
C LEU A 357 -32.61 -42.81 28.71
N THR A 358 -33.01 -42.57 27.46
CA THR A 358 -32.21 -41.84 26.48
C THR A 358 -32.02 -40.39 26.91
N ASN A 359 -33.09 -39.73 27.36
CA ASN A 359 -33.02 -38.37 27.90
C ASN A 359 -32.15 -38.29 29.17
N ALA A 360 -32.25 -39.27 30.08
CA ALA A 360 -31.41 -39.34 31.27
C ALA A 360 -29.92 -39.48 30.90
N LYS A 361 -29.59 -40.32 29.92
CA LYS A 361 -28.20 -40.48 29.43
C LYS A 361 -27.66 -39.20 28.81
N LEU A 362 -28.45 -38.49 28.01
CA LEU A 362 -28.06 -37.19 27.44
C LEU A 362 -27.85 -36.14 28.55
N SER A 363 -28.70 -36.12 29.56
CA SER A 363 -28.56 -35.22 30.71
C SER A 363 -27.28 -35.51 31.51
N LEU A 364 -26.98 -36.80 31.75
CA LEU A 364 -25.73 -37.21 32.41
C LEU A 364 -24.51 -36.78 31.58
N ALA A 365 -24.50 -37.06 30.28
CA ALA A 365 -23.39 -36.68 29.40
C ALA A 365 -23.13 -35.16 29.42
N ARG A 366 -24.18 -34.33 29.37
CA ARG A 366 -24.07 -32.87 29.50
C ARG A 366 -23.55 -32.45 30.87
N SER A 367 -23.99 -33.10 31.94
CA SER A 367 -23.54 -32.83 33.31
C SER A 367 -22.05 -33.15 33.47
N GLU A 368 -21.60 -34.29 32.94
CA GLU A 368 -20.20 -34.72 32.96
C GLU A 368 -19.29 -33.86 32.08
N GLU A 369 -19.77 -33.40 30.93
CA GLU A 369 -19.03 -32.47 30.09
C GLU A 369 -18.88 -31.11 30.78
N ARG A 370 -19.98 -30.60 31.36
CA ARG A 370 -19.99 -29.32 32.08
C ARG A 370 -19.12 -29.35 33.34
N SER A 371 -19.05 -30.47 34.07
CA SER A 371 -18.21 -30.59 35.27
C SER A 371 -16.70 -30.56 34.96
N ARG A 372 -16.30 -30.84 33.71
CA ARG A 372 -14.91 -30.78 33.26
C ARG A 372 -14.47 -29.39 32.83
N LEU A 373 -15.42 -28.47 32.59
CA LEU A 373 -15.10 -27.10 32.21
C LEU A 373 -14.36 -26.39 33.34
N LYS A 374 -13.25 -25.77 33.01
CA LYS A 374 -12.42 -24.99 33.94
C LYS A 374 -12.30 -23.55 33.43
N PRO A 375 -12.29 -22.55 34.33
CA PRO A 375 -11.98 -21.18 33.94
C PRO A 375 -10.52 -21.06 33.47
N GLY A 376 -10.23 -20.00 32.72
CA GLY A 376 -8.92 -19.73 32.15
C GLY A 376 -8.63 -20.44 30.82
N LEU A 377 -7.38 -20.31 30.36
CA LEU A 377 -6.92 -20.91 29.11
C LEU A 377 -6.95 -22.46 29.19
N PRO A 378 -7.32 -23.15 28.10
CA PRO A 378 -7.29 -24.61 28.07
C PRO A 378 -5.85 -25.10 28.29
N ARG A 379 -5.70 -26.19 29.04
CA ARG A 379 -4.40 -26.76 29.37
C ARG A 379 -4.32 -28.25 29.08
N LYS A 380 -3.16 -28.67 28.59
CA LYS A 380 -2.77 -30.07 28.37
C LYS A 380 -1.34 -30.25 28.85
N ASP A 381 -1.13 -31.23 29.74
CA ASP A 381 0.18 -31.54 30.34
C ASP A 381 0.86 -30.34 31.05
N GLY A 382 0.06 -29.42 31.60
CA GLY A 382 0.54 -28.25 32.34
C GLY A 382 0.71 -26.98 31.49
N GLU A 383 0.83 -27.14 30.17
CA GLU A 383 0.98 -26.07 29.18
C GLU A 383 -0.35 -25.65 28.56
N VAL A 384 -0.36 -24.51 27.87
CA VAL A 384 -1.53 -24.05 27.11
C VAL A 384 -1.81 -25.02 25.96
N ASP A 385 -3.05 -25.50 25.86
CA ASP A 385 -3.47 -26.42 24.81
C ASP A 385 -3.87 -25.67 23.54
N TYR A 386 -2.87 -25.35 22.71
CA TYR A 386 -3.09 -24.68 21.42
C TYR A 386 -3.82 -25.53 20.39
N SER A 387 -4.05 -26.84 20.62
CA SER A 387 -4.92 -27.63 19.74
C SER A 387 -6.38 -27.17 19.75
N GLN A 388 -6.76 -26.38 20.75
CA GLN A 388 -8.06 -25.75 20.88
C GLN A 388 -8.08 -24.29 20.36
N ASP A 389 -6.95 -23.75 19.90
CA ASP A 389 -6.92 -22.43 19.25
C ASP A 389 -7.42 -22.53 17.80
N PHE A 390 -7.61 -21.38 17.14
CA PHE A 390 -8.24 -21.28 15.82
C PHE A 390 -7.56 -22.14 14.75
N PHE A 391 -6.22 -22.21 14.76
CA PHE A 391 -5.43 -22.97 13.79
C PHE A 391 -5.01 -24.35 14.32
N GLY A 392 -5.48 -24.76 15.50
CA GLY A 392 -5.08 -26.01 16.17
C GLY A 392 -3.60 -26.08 16.55
N ARG A 393 -2.90 -24.94 16.52
CA ARG A 393 -1.50 -24.74 16.92
C ARG A 393 -1.24 -23.25 17.16
N GLN A 394 -0.06 -22.90 17.66
CA GLN A 394 0.35 -21.49 17.78
C GLN A 394 0.48 -20.84 16.40
N ALA A 395 0.01 -19.60 16.29
CA ALA A 395 0.13 -18.78 15.11
C ALA A 395 0.58 -17.37 15.50
N PHE A 396 1.25 -16.70 14.57
CA PHE A 396 1.93 -15.43 14.79
C PHE A 396 1.71 -14.48 13.61
N LEU A 397 1.94 -13.19 13.80
CA LEU A 397 2.06 -12.23 12.71
C LEU A 397 3.47 -12.31 12.11
N SER A 398 3.56 -12.35 10.78
CA SER A 398 4.80 -12.58 10.07
C SER A 398 5.76 -11.40 10.17
N VAL A 399 7.05 -11.73 10.33
CA VAL A 399 8.16 -10.77 10.31
C VAL A 399 8.66 -10.49 8.89
N SER A 400 8.39 -11.40 7.95
CA SER A 400 8.79 -11.34 6.54
C SER A 400 7.97 -12.35 5.71
N GLY A 401 7.69 -12.04 4.44
CA GLY A 401 7.08 -12.96 3.50
C GLY A 401 8.08 -13.82 2.71
N GLN A 402 9.38 -13.67 2.96
CA GLN A 402 10.45 -14.20 2.14
C GLN A 402 10.35 -15.72 1.92
N LEU A 403 10.20 -16.53 2.97
CA LEU A 403 10.19 -17.99 2.83
C LEU A 403 9.07 -18.46 1.88
N GLN A 404 7.89 -17.84 1.97
CA GLN A 404 6.77 -18.17 1.08
C GLN A 404 7.03 -17.64 -0.33
N LEU A 405 7.67 -16.47 -0.45
CA LEU A 405 8.00 -15.88 -1.74
C LEU A 405 8.99 -16.73 -2.53
N GLU A 406 9.96 -17.39 -1.87
CA GLU A 406 10.88 -18.35 -2.49
C GLU A 406 10.15 -19.49 -3.21
N SER A 407 9.04 -19.98 -2.66
CA SER A 407 8.23 -21.01 -3.33
C SER A 407 7.64 -20.54 -4.66
N TYR A 408 7.27 -19.25 -4.75
CA TYR A 408 6.77 -18.64 -5.97
C TYR A 408 7.90 -18.31 -6.94
N ALA A 409 9.06 -17.85 -6.45
CA ALA A 409 10.23 -17.61 -7.30
C ALA A 409 10.67 -18.89 -8.02
N CYS A 410 10.71 -20.03 -7.30
CA CYS A 410 11.00 -21.35 -7.88
C CYS A 410 10.03 -21.79 -8.99
N ALA A 411 8.84 -21.20 -9.08
CA ALA A 411 7.83 -21.52 -10.09
C ALA A 411 7.66 -20.45 -11.18
N LEU A 412 7.82 -19.17 -10.83
CA LEU A 412 7.45 -18.02 -11.66
C LEU A 412 8.66 -17.16 -12.07
N GLY A 413 9.86 -17.50 -11.62
CA GLY A 413 11.08 -16.74 -11.92
C GLY A 413 11.29 -15.60 -10.92
N SER A 414 10.83 -14.41 -11.29
CA SER A 414 11.00 -13.18 -10.50
C SER A 414 9.66 -12.74 -9.93
N VAL A 415 9.61 -12.58 -8.61
CA VAL A 415 8.40 -12.21 -7.87
C VAL A 415 8.71 -11.17 -6.81
N TYR A 416 7.71 -10.44 -6.35
CA TYR A 416 7.86 -9.57 -5.20
C TYR A 416 6.60 -9.55 -4.35
N THR A 417 6.75 -9.30 -3.06
CA THR A 417 5.66 -8.92 -2.16
C THR A 417 5.82 -7.46 -1.73
N PHE A 418 4.69 -6.88 -1.35
CA PHE A 418 4.58 -5.56 -0.76
C PHE A 418 3.44 -5.65 0.23
N GLY A 419 3.77 -5.73 1.51
CA GLY A 419 2.81 -6.05 2.56
C GLY A 419 3.28 -5.61 3.95
N PRO A 420 2.37 -5.67 4.94
CA PRO A 420 2.71 -5.37 6.32
C PRO A 420 3.51 -6.51 6.95
N THR A 421 4.49 -6.15 7.77
CA THR A 421 5.30 -7.04 8.60
C THR A 421 5.35 -6.50 10.03
N PHE A 422 5.59 -7.40 10.98
CA PHE A 422 5.43 -7.09 12.39
C PHE A 422 6.67 -7.47 13.20
N ARG A 423 6.98 -6.68 14.24
CA ARG A 423 8.05 -6.97 15.21
C ARG A 423 7.54 -6.70 16.61
N ALA A 424 7.61 -7.69 17.49
CA ALA A 424 7.11 -7.56 18.86
C ALA A 424 8.17 -7.08 19.86
N GLU A 425 9.37 -6.77 19.38
CA GLU A 425 10.46 -6.23 20.21
C GLU A 425 10.01 -4.98 20.99
N ASN A 426 10.30 -4.95 22.29
CA ASN A 426 9.99 -3.81 23.14
C ASN A 426 10.98 -2.63 22.94
N SER A 427 10.98 -2.06 21.74
CA SER A 427 11.90 -1.00 21.31
C SER A 427 11.22 0.37 21.20
N HIS A 428 11.76 1.36 21.92
CA HIS A 428 11.23 2.73 21.99
C HIS A 428 12.08 3.77 21.23
N THR A 429 12.68 3.41 20.10
CA THR A 429 13.55 4.32 19.33
C THR A 429 12.74 5.20 18.35
N SER A 430 13.40 6.19 17.73
CA SER A 430 12.85 6.98 16.62
C SER A 430 12.85 6.24 15.28
N ARG A 431 13.37 5.01 15.23
CA ARG A 431 13.60 4.24 13.99
C ARG A 431 12.86 2.92 13.93
N HIS A 432 12.20 2.49 15.01
CA HIS A 432 11.46 1.24 15.07
C HIS A 432 9.94 1.45 15.14
N LEU A 433 9.24 0.54 14.48
CA LEU A 433 7.79 0.36 14.52
C LEU A 433 7.49 -1.12 14.80
N ALA A 434 6.36 -1.38 15.45
CA ALA A 434 5.85 -2.73 15.65
C ALA A 434 5.09 -3.26 14.42
N GLU A 435 4.57 -2.36 13.59
CA GLU A 435 3.89 -2.63 12.32
C GLU A 435 4.47 -1.67 11.27
N PHE A 436 5.01 -2.22 10.19
CA PHE A 436 5.62 -1.48 9.09
C PHE A 436 5.43 -2.24 7.78
N TRP A 437 5.81 -1.65 6.65
CA TRP A 437 5.66 -2.25 5.33
C TRP A 437 6.99 -2.66 4.76
N MET A 438 7.05 -3.88 4.23
CA MET A 438 8.21 -4.41 3.54
C MET A 438 7.90 -4.56 2.05
N VAL A 439 8.90 -4.27 1.23
CA VAL A 439 8.94 -4.63 -0.17
C VAL A 439 10.02 -5.69 -0.33
N GLU A 440 9.65 -6.89 -0.74
CA GLU A 440 10.56 -8.03 -0.78
C GLU A 440 10.49 -8.67 -2.17
N PRO A 441 11.47 -8.45 -3.06
CA PRO A 441 11.63 -9.24 -4.27
C PRO A 441 12.44 -10.52 -4.04
N GLU A 442 12.15 -11.54 -4.84
CA GLU A 442 12.88 -12.80 -4.92
C GLU A 442 13.07 -13.17 -6.40
N LEU A 443 14.30 -13.54 -6.77
CA LEU A 443 14.74 -13.77 -8.13
C LEU A 443 15.31 -15.18 -8.26
N ALA A 444 14.65 -16.04 -9.03
CA ALA A 444 15.23 -17.32 -9.44
C ALA A 444 16.35 -17.14 -10.46
N LEU A 445 17.32 -18.06 -10.44
CA LEU A 445 18.52 -18.04 -11.27
C LEU A 445 19.42 -16.81 -11.08
N ALA A 446 19.34 -16.19 -9.90
CA ALA A 446 20.19 -15.08 -9.48
C ALA A 446 21.12 -15.52 -8.34
N ASP A 447 22.34 -15.01 -8.34
CA ASP A 447 23.27 -15.03 -7.21
C ASP A 447 23.32 -13.67 -6.50
N LEU A 448 24.29 -13.47 -5.60
CA LEU A 448 24.37 -12.24 -4.81
C LEU A 448 24.71 -11.01 -5.67
N GLU A 449 25.45 -11.16 -6.76
CA GLU A 449 25.82 -10.05 -7.63
C GLU A 449 24.58 -9.50 -8.35
N GLU A 450 23.75 -10.37 -8.92
CA GLU A 450 22.49 -9.96 -9.55
C GLU A 450 21.49 -9.39 -8.53
N ASP A 451 21.50 -9.88 -7.29
CA ASP A 451 20.69 -9.32 -6.19
C ASP A 451 21.09 -7.87 -5.87
N MET A 452 22.40 -7.62 -5.76
CA MET A 452 22.96 -6.27 -5.56
C MET A 452 22.65 -5.33 -6.74
N ASP A 453 22.74 -5.83 -7.99
CA ASP A 453 22.37 -5.08 -9.19
C ASP A 453 20.88 -4.66 -9.16
N CYS A 454 20.00 -5.59 -8.80
CA CYS A 454 18.57 -5.33 -8.68
C CYS A 454 18.28 -4.31 -7.57
N ALA A 455 18.90 -4.46 -6.40
CA ALA A 455 18.73 -3.55 -5.27
C ALA A 455 19.20 -2.12 -5.61
N GLU A 456 20.37 -1.98 -6.25
CA GLU A 456 20.89 -0.70 -6.71
C GLU A 456 19.96 -0.04 -7.74
N ALA A 457 19.55 -0.79 -8.78
CA ALA A 457 18.65 -0.29 -9.81
C ALA A 457 17.31 0.17 -9.21
N TYR A 458 16.77 -0.59 -8.27
CA TYR A 458 15.51 -0.27 -7.60
C TYR A 458 15.58 1.03 -6.79
N VAL A 459 16.60 1.18 -5.94
CA VAL A 459 16.77 2.41 -5.13
C VAL A 459 16.98 3.63 -6.02
N ARG A 460 17.80 3.51 -7.06
CA ARG A 460 18.04 4.59 -8.03
C ARG A 460 16.78 4.97 -8.79
N TYR A 461 15.97 3.99 -9.19
CA TYR A 461 14.68 4.22 -9.84
C TYR A 461 13.72 5.00 -8.95
N MET A 462 13.57 4.61 -7.67
CA MET A 462 12.70 5.33 -6.73
C MET A 462 13.14 6.78 -6.51
N CYS A 463 14.46 7.03 -6.38
CA CYS A 463 14.99 8.39 -6.25
C CYS A 463 14.69 9.23 -7.49
N THR A 464 14.92 8.67 -8.68
CA THR A 464 14.63 9.33 -9.97
C THR A 464 13.14 9.63 -10.10
N TRP A 465 12.29 8.65 -9.80
CA TRP A 465 10.84 8.80 -9.84
C TRP A 465 10.35 9.98 -9.00
N LEU A 466 10.86 10.13 -7.78
CA LEU A 466 10.49 11.24 -6.89
C LEU A 466 10.94 12.59 -7.43
N LEU A 467 12.17 12.67 -7.97
CA LEU A 467 12.69 13.89 -8.57
C LEU A 467 11.85 14.34 -9.78
N ASP A 468 11.36 13.38 -10.56
CA ASP A 468 10.57 13.66 -11.78
C ASP A 468 9.09 13.95 -11.47
N ASN A 469 8.51 13.27 -10.48
CA ASN A 469 7.05 13.25 -10.28
C ASN A 469 6.56 13.94 -9.00
N CYS A 470 7.45 14.28 -8.06
CA CYS A 470 7.10 14.79 -6.74
C CYS A 470 7.98 15.97 -6.28
N TYR A 471 8.60 16.70 -7.23
CA TYR A 471 9.52 17.78 -6.91
C TYR A 471 8.92 18.86 -5.98
N ASP A 472 7.68 19.31 -6.24
CA ASP A 472 7.00 20.31 -5.40
C ASP A 472 6.90 19.86 -3.92
N ASP A 473 6.65 18.57 -3.68
CA ASP A 473 6.58 18.01 -2.33
C ASP A 473 7.99 17.90 -1.71
N LEU A 474 9.00 17.54 -2.50
CA LEU A 474 10.39 17.54 -2.06
C LEU A 474 10.87 18.96 -1.69
N GLU A 475 10.46 19.99 -2.42
CA GLU A 475 10.75 21.39 -2.07
C GLU A 475 10.11 21.78 -0.73
N VAL A 476 8.89 21.31 -0.46
CA VAL A 476 8.28 21.48 0.87
C VAL A 476 9.14 20.83 1.94
N MET A 477 9.64 19.61 1.71
CA MET A 477 10.49 18.90 2.66
C MET A 477 11.83 19.61 2.86
N ALA A 478 12.49 20.05 1.78
CA ALA A 478 13.74 20.80 1.82
C ALA A 478 13.63 22.09 2.64
N ASN A 479 12.54 22.83 2.43
CA ASN A 479 12.33 24.11 3.13
C ASN A 479 11.92 23.94 4.60
N ASN A 480 11.37 22.79 4.99
CA ASN A 480 10.70 22.63 6.28
C ASN A 480 11.31 21.61 7.23
N VAL A 481 12.15 20.71 6.73
CA VAL A 481 12.65 19.54 7.45
C VAL A 481 14.16 19.37 7.24
N ASP A 482 14.62 19.19 6.00
CA ASP A 482 16.02 18.88 5.68
C ASP A 482 16.41 19.47 4.32
N ASP A 483 17.15 20.59 4.34
CA ASP A 483 17.57 21.33 3.14
C ASP A 483 18.48 20.51 2.20
N GLY A 484 19.10 19.44 2.69
CA GLY A 484 19.92 18.51 1.91
C GLY A 484 19.15 17.35 1.26
N CYS A 485 17.84 17.19 1.48
CA CYS A 485 17.11 15.99 1.03
C CYS A 485 17.10 15.81 -0.50
N ILE A 486 16.91 16.89 -1.27
CA ILE A 486 16.89 16.83 -2.74
C ILE A 486 18.28 16.47 -3.30
N GLU A 487 19.34 17.11 -2.80
CA GLU A 487 20.71 16.83 -3.27
C GLU A 487 21.13 15.41 -2.91
N ARG A 488 20.69 14.90 -1.75
CA ARG A 488 20.90 13.50 -1.37
C ARG A 488 20.18 12.53 -2.33
N LEU A 489 18.93 12.82 -2.72
CA LEU A 489 18.22 12.01 -3.72
C LEU A 489 18.92 12.03 -5.09
N LYS A 490 19.40 13.20 -5.54
CA LYS A 490 20.17 13.34 -6.79
C LYS A 490 21.48 12.55 -6.74
N LEU A 491 22.19 12.61 -5.61
CA LEU A 491 23.42 11.84 -5.39
C LEU A 491 23.14 10.35 -5.57
N VAL A 492 22.14 9.81 -4.87
CA VAL A 492 21.81 8.38 -4.94
C VAL A 492 21.30 7.99 -6.34
N ALA A 493 20.45 8.79 -6.98
CA ALA A 493 19.95 8.50 -8.33
C ALA A 493 21.07 8.43 -9.39
N SER A 494 22.10 9.26 -9.26
CA SER A 494 23.13 9.44 -10.29
C SER A 494 24.44 8.69 -10.05
N THR A 495 24.68 8.18 -8.85
CA THR A 495 25.96 7.52 -8.52
C THR A 495 25.84 6.00 -8.48
N PRO A 496 26.78 5.26 -9.10
CA PRO A 496 26.92 3.83 -8.86
C PRO A 496 27.27 3.55 -7.40
N PHE A 497 26.70 2.48 -6.85
CA PHE A 497 26.91 2.14 -5.44
C PHE A 497 28.28 1.48 -5.26
N VAL A 498 28.98 1.84 -4.20
CA VAL A 498 30.27 1.21 -3.88
C VAL A 498 30.01 -0.18 -3.31
N ARG A 499 30.68 -1.22 -3.80
CA ARG A 499 30.58 -2.58 -3.24
C ARG A 499 31.84 -2.90 -2.44
N ILE A 500 31.69 -3.26 -1.17
CA ILE A 500 32.80 -3.67 -0.30
C ILE A 500 32.44 -4.91 0.50
N THR A 501 33.44 -5.77 0.78
CA THR A 501 33.19 -6.88 1.69
C THR A 501 33.04 -6.36 3.13
N TYR A 502 32.30 -7.08 3.97
CA TYR A 502 32.22 -6.82 5.40
C TYR A 502 33.61 -6.75 6.04
N THR A 503 34.51 -7.65 5.64
CA THR A 503 35.88 -7.70 6.17
C THR A 503 36.62 -6.40 5.86
N ASP A 504 36.55 -5.91 4.63
CA ASP A 504 37.19 -4.65 4.25
C ASP A 504 36.53 -3.45 4.92
N ALA A 505 35.19 -3.48 5.10
CA ALA A 505 34.47 -2.44 5.84
C ALA A 505 34.97 -2.33 7.30
N ILE A 506 35.18 -3.47 7.98
CA ILE A 506 35.74 -3.49 9.34
C ILE A 506 37.18 -2.93 9.37
N GLU A 507 38.00 -3.24 8.37
CA GLU A 507 39.38 -2.69 8.31
C GLU A 507 39.36 -1.16 8.12
N LEU A 508 38.50 -0.63 7.24
CA LEU A 508 38.33 0.83 7.07
C LEU A 508 37.89 1.52 8.38
N LEU A 509 36.99 0.89 9.14
CA LEU A 509 36.56 1.42 10.44
C LEU A 509 37.69 1.37 11.49
N LYS A 510 38.52 0.33 11.49
CA LYS A 510 39.72 0.26 12.36
C LYS A 510 40.75 1.31 11.98
N GLU A 511 40.96 1.55 10.69
CA GLU A 511 41.84 2.62 10.20
C GLU A 511 41.35 4.00 10.67
N ALA A 512 40.04 4.25 10.62
CA ALA A 512 39.45 5.47 11.17
C ALA A 512 39.73 5.63 12.68
N MET A 513 39.63 4.53 13.46
CA MET A 513 40.01 4.54 14.88
C MET A 513 41.49 4.85 15.09
N ALA A 514 42.38 4.31 14.25
CA ALA A 514 43.81 4.62 14.27
C ALA A 514 44.08 6.10 13.94
N GLN A 515 43.22 6.73 13.13
CA GLN A 515 43.21 8.17 12.84
C GLN A 515 42.46 9.01 13.89
N ARG A 516 42.20 8.45 15.08
CA ARG A 516 41.55 9.10 16.23
C ARG A 516 40.07 9.43 16.05
N HIS A 517 39.39 8.83 15.06
CA HIS A 517 37.92 8.81 15.07
C HIS A 517 37.41 7.96 16.24
N LYS A 518 36.31 8.37 16.86
CA LYS A 518 35.71 7.65 18.00
C LYS A 518 34.32 7.19 17.62
N PHE A 519 34.09 5.88 17.68
CA PHE A 519 32.77 5.27 17.60
C PHE A 519 32.23 4.99 19.01
N GLU A 520 30.92 5.07 19.17
CA GLU A 520 30.21 4.73 20.40
C GLU A 520 30.20 3.21 20.64
N ASN A 521 30.03 2.45 19.56
CA ASN A 521 29.98 0.99 19.52
C ASN A 521 31.34 0.41 19.09
N GLN A 522 31.61 -0.80 19.57
CA GLN A 522 32.85 -1.50 19.26
C GLN A 522 33.00 -1.72 17.75
N VAL A 523 34.23 -1.65 17.23
CA VAL A 523 34.57 -2.08 15.87
C VAL A 523 35.46 -3.32 15.96
N LYS A 524 34.91 -4.49 15.62
CA LYS A 524 35.65 -5.76 15.54
C LYS A 524 34.96 -6.69 14.53
N TRP A 525 35.72 -7.61 13.94
CA TRP A 525 35.12 -8.63 13.07
C TRP A 525 34.18 -9.54 13.86
N GLY A 526 33.02 -9.86 13.30
CA GLY A 526 31.99 -10.70 13.91
C GLY A 526 30.87 -9.94 14.63
N ILE A 527 30.88 -8.61 14.61
CA ILE A 527 29.73 -7.79 15.05
C ILE A 527 28.84 -7.45 13.87
N ASP A 528 27.58 -7.16 14.16
CA ASP A 528 26.75 -6.43 13.24
C ASP A 528 27.14 -4.94 13.24
N LEU A 529 27.05 -4.28 12.08
CA LEU A 529 27.43 -2.88 11.97
C LEU A 529 26.39 -2.01 12.67
N ALA A 530 26.82 -1.12 13.56
CA ALA A 530 25.93 -0.13 14.14
C ALA A 530 25.67 0.99 13.13
N SER A 531 24.56 1.71 13.29
CA SER A 531 24.20 2.79 12.34
C SER A 531 25.27 3.89 12.22
N GLU A 532 26.05 4.15 13.26
CA GLU A 532 27.18 5.09 13.16
C GLU A 532 28.29 4.58 12.23
N HIS A 533 28.54 3.26 12.20
CA HIS A 533 29.53 2.63 11.34
C HIS A 533 29.07 2.71 9.88
N GLU A 534 27.81 2.36 9.63
CA GLU A 534 27.17 2.46 8.31
C GLU A 534 27.20 3.88 7.74
N ARG A 535 26.85 4.86 8.60
CA ARG A 535 26.88 6.27 8.24
C ARG A 535 28.30 6.76 8.02
N TYR A 536 29.28 6.31 8.78
CA TYR A 536 30.67 6.67 8.55
C TYR A 536 31.16 6.19 7.18
N LEU A 537 30.84 4.96 6.78
CA LEU A 537 31.17 4.43 5.46
C LEU A 537 30.54 5.28 4.34
N THR A 538 29.25 5.60 4.45
CA THR A 538 28.52 6.32 3.41
C THR A 538 28.79 7.82 3.37
N GLU A 539 28.97 8.48 4.53
CA GLU A 539 29.07 9.94 4.65
C GLU A 539 30.52 10.44 4.71
N VAL A 540 31.47 9.63 5.19
CA VAL A 540 32.88 10.06 5.40
C VAL A 540 33.83 9.35 4.44
N VAL A 541 33.77 8.02 4.36
CA VAL A 541 34.72 7.23 3.57
C VAL A 541 34.45 7.37 2.08
N PHE A 542 33.22 7.06 1.66
CA PHE A 542 32.87 6.99 0.23
C PHE A 542 32.08 8.18 -0.28
N GLN A 543 31.36 8.91 0.60
CA GLN A 543 30.47 10.01 0.23
C GLN A 543 29.44 9.60 -0.83
N LYS A 544 29.01 8.34 -0.79
CA LYS A 544 28.14 7.64 -1.75
C LYS A 544 27.39 6.52 -1.03
N PRO A 545 26.31 5.98 -1.62
CA PRO A 545 25.73 4.72 -1.18
C PRO A 545 26.74 3.57 -1.27
N VAL A 546 26.64 2.64 -0.34
CA VAL A 546 27.56 1.50 -0.21
C VAL A 546 26.74 0.23 -0.03
N ILE A 547 27.11 -0.83 -0.75
CA ILE A 547 26.64 -2.19 -0.51
C ILE A 547 27.76 -2.94 0.21
N VAL A 548 27.50 -3.30 1.47
CA VAL A 548 28.41 -4.14 2.24
C VAL A 548 27.95 -5.58 2.06
N TYR A 549 28.86 -6.50 1.69
CA TYR A 549 28.49 -7.90 1.41
C TYR A 549 29.43 -8.93 2.05
N ASN A 550 29.01 -10.19 2.09
CA ASN A 550 29.73 -11.31 2.71
C ASN A 550 29.91 -11.18 4.24
N TYR A 551 28.78 -11.07 4.95
CA TYR A 551 28.75 -10.95 6.41
C TYR A 551 29.13 -12.26 7.14
N PRO A 552 29.59 -12.19 8.41
CA PRO A 552 29.88 -13.38 9.21
C PRO A 552 28.64 -14.28 9.38
N LYS A 553 28.81 -15.59 9.18
CA LYS A 553 27.75 -16.61 9.28
C LYS A 553 27.04 -16.59 10.64
N GLY A 554 27.77 -16.29 11.71
CA GLY A 554 27.28 -16.36 13.09
C GLY A 554 26.28 -15.28 13.50
N ILE A 555 26.10 -14.23 12.69
CA ILE A 555 25.20 -13.09 13.01
C ILE A 555 24.07 -12.90 12.00
N LYS A 556 23.94 -13.81 11.04
CA LYS A 556 22.94 -13.73 9.96
C LYS A 556 22.08 -15.00 9.94
N ALA A 557 20.90 -14.88 9.31
CA ALA A 557 19.86 -15.90 9.34
C ALA A 557 20.29 -17.25 8.71
N PHE A 558 19.57 -18.31 9.07
CA PHE A 558 19.87 -19.69 8.65
C PHE A 558 19.76 -19.92 7.14
N TYR A 559 18.90 -19.17 6.45
CA TYR A 559 18.61 -19.33 5.03
C TYR A 559 19.66 -18.70 4.11
N MET A 560 20.61 -17.92 4.63
CA MET A 560 21.61 -17.24 3.80
C MET A 560 22.70 -18.22 3.34
N ARG A 561 23.05 -18.20 2.05
CA ARG A 561 24.00 -19.15 1.45
C ARG A 561 25.37 -19.05 2.13
N VAL A 562 25.89 -20.18 2.61
CA VAL A 562 27.23 -20.25 3.20
C VAL A 562 28.29 -20.17 2.09
N ASN A 563 29.19 -19.20 2.22
CA ASN A 563 30.29 -19.01 1.28
C ASN A 563 31.34 -20.13 1.40
N ASP A 564 32.18 -20.27 0.37
CA ASP A 564 33.19 -21.33 0.28
C ASP A 564 34.26 -21.25 1.40
N ASP A 565 34.37 -20.11 2.07
CA ASP A 565 35.25 -19.92 3.24
C ASP A 565 34.72 -20.58 4.53
N GLY A 566 33.46 -21.00 4.56
CA GLY A 566 32.75 -21.56 5.71
C GLY A 566 32.53 -20.60 6.89
N LYS A 567 32.93 -19.32 6.75
CA LYS A 567 32.92 -18.29 7.80
C LYS A 567 31.92 -17.18 7.52
N THR A 568 31.67 -16.88 6.26
CA THR A 568 30.76 -15.83 5.81
C THR A 568 29.55 -16.42 5.10
N VAL A 569 28.51 -15.61 4.95
CA VAL A 569 27.33 -15.91 4.14
C VAL A 569 27.19 -14.86 3.05
N ALA A 570 26.59 -15.24 1.92
CA ALA A 570 26.31 -14.38 0.78
C ALA A 570 25.15 -13.41 1.09
N ALA A 571 25.34 -12.55 2.09
CA ALA A 571 24.43 -11.50 2.51
C ALA A 571 24.93 -10.14 2.00
N MET A 572 24.01 -9.21 1.77
CA MET A 572 24.30 -7.83 1.43
C MET A 572 23.39 -6.88 2.19
N ASP A 573 23.92 -5.72 2.56
CA ASP A 573 23.17 -4.61 3.12
C ASP A 573 23.45 -3.35 2.27
N VAL A 574 22.40 -2.71 1.76
CA VAL A 574 22.50 -1.42 1.04
C VAL A 574 22.39 -0.28 2.04
N LEU A 575 23.49 0.46 2.17
CA LEU A 575 23.64 1.58 3.08
C LEU A 575 23.48 2.90 2.30
N VAL A 576 22.63 3.78 2.80
CA VAL A 576 22.46 5.14 2.28
C VAL A 576 22.81 6.19 3.32
N PRO A 577 23.31 7.38 2.91
CA PRO A 577 23.56 8.49 3.83
C PRO A 577 22.32 8.83 4.69
N LYS A 578 22.54 9.41 5.87
CA LYS A 578 21.52 9.80 6.88
C LYS A 578 20.84 8.61 7.58
N VAL A 579 20.38 7.61 6.83
CA VAL A 579 19.56 6.50 7.37
C VAL A 579 20.42 5.33 7.84
N GLY A 580 21.47 4.98 7.10
CA GLY A 580 22.19 3.72 7.28
C GLY A 580 21.60 2.63 6.37
N GLU A 581 21.40 1.44 6.90
CA GLU A 581 20.78 0.32 6.19
C GLU A 581 19.36 0.63 5.69
N LEU A 582 19.18 0.53 4.36
CA LEU A 582 17.91 0.68 3.66
C LEU A 582 17.34 -0.65 3.14
N ILE A 583 18.23 -1.55 2.69
CA ILE A 583 17.90 -2.89 2.19
C ILE A 583 18.83 -3.88 2.87
N GLY A 584 18.28 -5.02 3.29
CA GLY A 584 19.04 -6.21 3.64
C GLY A 584 18.60 -7.38 2.75
N GLY A 585 19.54 -8.19 2.27
CA GLY A 585 19.25 -9.29 1.36
C GLY A 585 20.35 -10.34 1.34
N SER A 586 20.11 -11.41 0.59
CA SER A 586 21.07 -12.48 0.42
C SER A 586 20.74 -13.38 -0.75
N GLN A 587 21.78 -14.03 -1.26
CA GLN A 587 21.59 -15.31 -1.95
C GLN A 587 21.16 -16.36 -0.93
N ARG A 588 20.13 -17.14 -1.25
CA ARG A 588 19.60 -18.15 -0.33
C ARG A 588 20.34 -19.47 -0.49
N GLU A 589 20.42 -20.23 0.60
CA GLU A 589 21.06 -21.54 0.63
C GLU A 589 20.21 -22.56 -0.12
N GLU A 590 20.62 -22.88 -1.33
CA GLU A 590 19.95 -23.80 -2.24
C GLU A 590 20.35 -25.27 -2.01
N ARG A 591 21.42 -25.53 -1.25
CA ARG A 591 21.93 -26.88 -1.00
C ARG A 591 21.26 -27.46 0.26
N TYR A 592 20.48 -28.53 0.05
CA TYR A 592 19.68 -29.17 1.11
C TYR A 592 20.49 -29.49 2.38
N ASP A 593 21.63 -30.19 2.25
CA ASP A 593 22.43 -30.62 3.41
C ASP A 593 22.99 -29.43 4.20
N VAL A 594 23.37 -28.35 3.50
CA VAL A 594 23.89 -27.14 4.14
C VAL A 594 22.78 -26.40 4.88
N LEU A 595 21.60 -26.27 4.27
CA LEU A 595 20.44 -25.63 4.88
C LEU A 595 19.97 -26.40 6.13
N MET A 596 19.91 -27.73 6.06
CA MET A 596 19.60 -28.60 7.20
C MET A 596 20.58 -28.39 8.35
N ASN A 597 21.88 -28.42 8.05
CA ASN A 597 22.91 -28.17 9.07
C ASN A 597 22.77 -26.77 9.70
N ARG A 598 22.35 -25.75 8.93
CA ARG A 598 22.12 -24.40 9.46
C ARG A 598 20.92 -24.32 10.40
N LEU A 599 19.83 -25.02 10.09
CA LEU A 599 18.68 -25.14 11.00
C LEU A 599 19.08 -25.77 12.34
N GLU A 600 19.86 -26.86 12.28
CA GLU A 600 20.38 -27.54 13.47
C GLU A 600 21.37 -26.66 14.26
N GLU A 601 22.31 -25.98 13.59
CA GLU A 601 23.30 -25.09 14.21
C GLU A 601 22.66 -23.96 15.04
N ILE A 602 21.52 -23.42 14.58
CA ILE A 602 20.81 -22.31 15.23
C ILE A 602 19.71 -22.83 16.20
N GLY A 603 19.44 -24.13 16.22
CA GLY A 603 18.48 -24.75 17.13
C GLY A 603 17.02 -24.54 16.72
N LEU A 604 16.73 -24.37 15.42
CA LEU A 604 15.37 -24.26 14.92
C LEU A 604 14.73 -25.64 14.74
N PRO A 605 13.45 -25.82 15.13
CA PRO A 605 12.75 -27.08 14.91
C PRO A 605 12.55 -27.31 13.41
N VAL A 606 12.77 -28.54 12.93
CA VAL A 606 12.70 -28.86 11.49
C VAL A 606 11.25 -28.92 10.97
N GLU A 607 10.32 -29.46 11.75
CA GLU A 607 8.93 -29.74 11.33
C GLU A 607 8.21 -28.51 10.72
N PRO A 608 8.31 -27.28 11.27
CA PRO A 608 7.72 -26.09 10.66
C PRO A 608 8.33 -25.64 9.32
N TYR A 609 9.51 -26.15 8.95
CA TYR A 609 10.24 -25.81 7.71
C TYR A 609 10.27 -26.95 6.70
N GLU A 610 9.58 -28.07 6.95
CA GLU A 610 9.59 -29.23 6.05
C GLU A 610 9.18 -28.86 4.62
N TRP A 611 8.14 -28.03 4.48
CA TRP A 611 7.69 -27.50 3.19
C TRP A 611 8.73 -26.57 2.52
N TYR A 612 9.55 -25.88 3.30
CA TYR A 612 10.58 -24.97 2.79
C TYR A 612 11.82 -25.77 2.35
N LEU A 613 12.11 -26.86 3.04
CA LEU A 613 13.12 -27.85 2.65
C LEU A 613 12.74 -28.59 1.36
N ASP A 614 11.44 -28.82 1.12
CA ASP A 614 10.97 -29.39 -0.16
C ASP A 614 11.37 -28.56 -1.37
N LEU A 615 11.47 -27.23 -1.23
CA LEU A 615 11.98 -26.35 -2.29
C LEU A 615 13.41 -26.75 -2.72
N ARG A 616 14.20 -27.29 -1.78
CA ARG A 616 15.57 -27.75 -2.02
C ARG A 616 15.64 -29.19 -2.52
N ARG A 617 14.59 -29.99 -2.30
CA ARG A 617 14.49 -31.39 -2.77
C ARG A 617 13.96 -31.51 -4.19
N HIS A 618 13.10 -30.59 -4.61
CA HIS A 618 12.32 -30.71 -5.84
C HIS A 618 12.65 -29.60 -6.83
N GLY A 619 13.77 -29.75 -7.54
CA GLY A 619 14.13 -28.85 -8.65
C GLY A 619 14.61 -27.47 -8.21
N THR A 620 15.40 -27.42 -7.14
CA THR A 620 15.98 -26.18 -6.61
C THR A 620 16.91 -25.49 -7.60
N VAL A 621 17.05 -24.18 -7.44
CA VAL A 621 17.94 -23.33 -8.23
C VAL A 621 18.67 -22.36 -7.31
N LYS A 622 19.75 -21.76 -7.82
CA LYS A 622 20.28 -20.55 -7.19
C LYS A 622 19.20 -19.46 -7.29
N HIS A 623 18.97 -18.78 -6.19
CA HIS A 623 18.06 -17.65 -6.11
C HIS A 623 18.50 -16.71 -5.00
N SER A 624 18.12 -15.45 -5.15
CA SER A 624 18.43 -14.38 -4.21
C SER A 624 17.24 -13.47 -4.06
N GLY A 625 17.24 -12.70 -2.98
CA GLY A 625 16.29 -11.63 -2.81
C GLY A 625 16.67 -10.73 -1.64
N PHE A 626 15.88 -9.69 -1.50
CA PHE A 626 16.12 -8.68 -0.47
C PHE A 626 14.81 -8.14 0.10
N GLY A 627 14.91 -7.45 1.22
CA GLY A 627 13.82 -6.72 1.84
C GLY A 627 14.17 -5.24 1.97
N LEU A 628 13.28 -4.36 1.49
CA LEU A 628 13.35 -2.93 1.74
C LEU A 628 12.28 -2.54 2.76
N GLY A 629 12.73 -1.93 3.87
CA GLY A 629 11.83 -1.28 4.83
C GLY A 629 11.22 -0.03 4.22
N PHE A 630 9.96 -0.07 3.82
CA PHE A 630 9.33 0.99 3.04
C PHE A 630 9.29 2.33 3.79
N GLU A 631 9.00 2.31 5.10
CA GLU A 631 9.09 3.51 5.93
C GLU A 631 10.51 4.10 5.98
N ARG A 632 11.58 3.29 5.94
CA ARG A 632 12.96 3.80 5.90
C ARG A 632 13.24 4.53 4.57
N MET A 633 12.69 4.06 3.45
CA MET A 633 12.79 4.77 2.17
C MET A 633 12.04 6.10 2.19
N VAL A 634 10.84 6.16 2.78
CA VAL A 634 10.11 7.42 2.94
C VAL A 634 10.87 8.37 3.87
N LEU A 635 11.47 7.87 4.96
CA LEU A 635 12.31 8.64 5.88
C LEU A 635 13.51 9.24 5.15
N PHE A 636 14.22 8.43 4.37
CA PHE A 636 15.35 8.84 3.54
C PHE A 636 14.98 9.97 2.57
N ALA A 637 13.90 9.78 1.80
CA ALA A 637 13.43 10.70 0.77
C ALA A 637 12.93 12.04 1.34
N THR A 638 12.27 12.00 2.50
CA THR A 638 11.64 13.18 3.10
C THR A 638 12.57 13.93 4.07
N GLY A 639 13.66 13.29 4.51
CA GLY A 639 14.58 13.84 5.51
C GLY A 639 14.01 13.89 6.93
N MET A 640 12.84 13.30 7.18
CA MET A 640 12.27 13.18 8.53
C MET A 640 13.22 12.39 9.45
N ASP A 641 13.32 12.76 10.72
CA ASP A 641 14.20 12.06 11.67
C ASP A 641 13.50 10.92 12.44
N ASN A 642 12.16 10.84 12.36
CA ASN A 642 11.37 9.87 13.11
C ASN A 642 10.44 9.06 12.20
N ILE A 643 10.55 7.74 12.26
CA ILE A 643 9.79 6.79 11.45
C ILE A 643 8.26 6.89 11.68
N ARG A 644 7.84 7.41 12.84
CA ARG A 644 6.42 7.61 13.18
C ARG A 644 5.75 8.73 12.38
N ASP A 645 6.55 9.56 11.72
CA ASP A 645 6.08 10.68 10.89
C ASP A 645 5.93 10.30 9.41
N VAL A 646 6.34 9.09 9.01
CA VAL A 646 6.33 8.59 7.61
C VAL A 646 5.34 7.46 7.34
N ILE A 647 4.56 7.07 8.35
CA ILE A 647 3.41 6.17 8.25
C ILE A 647 2.16 6.85 8.83
N PRO A 648 0.95 6.68 8.26
CA PRO A 648 -0.24 7.40 8.72
C PRO A 648 -0.56 7.22 10.21
N PHE A 649 -0.59 5.97 10.69
CA PHE A 649 -0.93 5.59 12.06
C PHE A 649 0.13 4.64 12.62
N PRO A 650 1.22 5.15 13.20
CA PRO A 650 2.32 4.31 13.66
C PRO A 650 1.91 3.40 14.82
N ARG A 651 2.37 2.15 14.79
CA ARG A 651 2.30 1.21 15.92
C ARG A 651 3.67 1.06 16.56
N TYR A 652 3.72 1.16 17.87
CA TYR A 652 4.95 0.99 18.65
C TYR A 652 4.59 0.66 20.11
N PRO A 653 5.53 0.18 20.94
CA PRO A 653 5.20 -0.25 22.29
C PRO A 653 4.45 0.84 23.10
N GLY A 654 3.34 0.43 23.71
CA GLY A 654 2.43 1.32 24.44
C GLY A 654 1.49 2.18 23.59
N ARG A 655 1.45 2.03 22.25
CA ARG A 655 0.57 2.80 21.35
C ARG A 655 0.03 1.98 20.18
N ALA A 656 -1.28 1.72 20.23
CA ALA A 656 -2.07 1.18 19.12
C ALA A 656 -3.35 2.00 18.81
N ASP A 657 -3.57 3.10 19.53
CA ASP A 657 -4.74 3.97 19.40
C ASP A 657 -4.68 4.92 18.17
N LEU A 658 -5.76 5.66 17.94
CA LEU A 658 -5.87 6.83 17.04
C LEU A 658 -5.47 8.15 17.72
#